data_AF-A0A2D8KGV5-F1
#
_entry.id   AF-A0A2D8KGV5-F1
#
_cell.length_a   1.000
_cell.length_b   1.000
_cell.length_c   1.000
_cell.angle_alpha   90.00
_cell.angle_beta   90.00
_cell.angle_gamma   90.00
#
_symmetry.space_group_name_H-M   'P 1'
#
loop_
_entity.id
_entity.type
_entity.pdbx_description
1 polymer ?
#
loop_
_entity_poly.entity_id
_entity_poly.type
_entity_poly.pdbx_seq_one_letter_code
_entity_poly.pdbx_strand_id
1 'polypeptide(L)'
;MEIFENRIFFWKYLYVTILLIIPLFIYGQKNVIITNLSTDFLINPDRVLKDGYPINIKLEDAVKETENYQIIGIGKKEPLLGWQILSKEKNIIQKAYRVIVSKKKENIEKNIGDLWDTNKIESSNSINIRYSGKELKPNSIYYWKVKVWTNDGEISKFSKCQKFKTGEKLYKHYTSRYFVEKKINPLKSVKKINDQKTLIDFGKAAFGSVKLKMFANENNKIIKLYFGESIKNGSVDKNPQGNVVSELVNLKLKPGWNEYEIKIPLHHYNRPERKIYMPEYINEVLPFRYLEIQNYDYSLIKESKIEQIVVNYKFNDYDTYFQSDNKILNDLWLLSKHSVKATSFMGIYVDGNRERFPREGDSYVNQKTHYAVERGYSIARYTHEFQILYSSHWTDYILQVLIIAWEDYMHTGDVSSLNYFYNDLKEKTLHKLARKDGLISTKTGLVTKEILNAVHLSEIEYSRQKKENPTFRDLVDWPQKNLNANKESWQYGIKGETDDFDFRNINTVINAYHYQSLVIMSKISKILGYLDDYYFFKYRASKVKNSINKKLINPKSGLYIDGEGSIHSSLHANFLPLKFGIIPKKNLEKVIAFIKKKGMSCSPYGAQHLFDALYKSEQSEYGLKLLTSKGDRSWAHWIYDLGATMTLEAWDFKFKPNMDWNHAWGSAPGNIIANHIMGIQPIKPGFEIVRIKPQIFDIKSAKLNYSTIRGEISMSIINDYKNFFSMDINIPSNMEAEIYFPKYFNDQKIKMNGKTIDHVEKENFLIVKKIGSGQKNFNIFR
;
A
#
# COMPACT_ATOMS: atom_id res chain seq x y z
N MET A 1 -28.50 18.13 -26.04
CA MET A 1 -27.33 17.42 -25.46
C MET A 1 -27.57 16.91 -24.04
N GLU A 2 -28.77 17.11 -23.46
CA GLU A 2 -29.21 16.47 -22.18
C GLU A 2 -29.96 15.13 -22.36
N ILE A 3 -30.18 14.67 -23.60
CA ILE A 3 -30.94 13.45 -23.89
C ILE A 3 -30.02 12.22 -24.07
N PHE A 4 -28.70 12.42 -24.17
CA PHE A 4 -27.72 11.34 -24.29
C PHE A 4 -27.06 10.95 -22.95
N GLU A 5 -27.08 11.81 -21.93
CA GLU A 5 -26.59 11.46 -20.58
C GLU A 5 -27.55 10.52 -19.83
N ASN A 6 -28.86 10.58 -20.12
CA ASN A 6 -29.85 9.69 -19.52
C ASN A 6 -29.80 8.25 -20.08
N ARG A 7 -29.22 8.02 -21.26
CA ARG A 7 -29.11 6.65 -21.82
C ARG A 7 -27.92 5.86 -21.28
N ILE A 8 -26.83 6.52 -20.87
CA ILE A 8 -25.70 5.83 -20.22
C ILE A 8 -25.98 5.58 -18.73
N PHE A 9 -26.86 6.38 -18.11
CA PHE A 9 -27.36 6.14 -16.77
C PHE A 9 -28.28 4.90 -16.69
N PHE A 10 -29.06 4.64 -17.75
CA PHE A 10 -30.01 3.51 -17.81
C PHE A 10 -29.33 2.13 -17.99
N TRP A 11 -28.18 2.06 -18.69
CA TRP A 11 -27.44 0.80 -18.87
C TRP A 11 -26.54 0.42 -17.69
N LYS A 12 -26.21 1.38 -16.80
CA LYS A 12 -25.44 1.12 -15.57
C LYS A 12 -26.27 0.44 -14.48
N TYR A 13 -27.60 0.56 -14.52
CA TYR A 13 -28.50 -0.13 -13.60
C TYR A 13 -29.07 -1.44 -14.15
N LEU A 14 -29.04 -1.68 -15.47
CA LEU A 14 -29.52 -2.94 -16.05
C LEU A 14 -28.61 -4.15 -15.71
N TYR A 15 -27.33 -3.91 -15.39
CA TYR A 15 -26.45 -4.94 -14.80
C TYR A 15 -26.60 -5.12 -13.28
N VAL A 16 -27.38 -4.24 -12.63
CA VAL A 16 -27.69 -4.31 -11.19
C VAL A 16 -29.13 -4.84 -10.94
N THR A 17 -29.98 -4.94 -11.97
CA THR A 17 -31.34 -5.50 -11.88
C THR A 17 -31.59 -6.78 -12.69
N ILE A 18 -30.57 -7.45 -13.23
CA ILE A 18 -30.66 -8.86 -13.71
C ILE A 18 -29.95 -9.79 -12.70
N LEU A 19 -30.27 -9.60 -11.42
CA LEU A 19 -30.05 -10.57 -10.34
C LEU A 19 -31.27 -10.63 -9.39
N LEU A 20 -32.42 -10.17 -9.87
CA LEU A 20 -33.72 -10.31 -9.23
C LEU A 20 -34.65 -10.94 -10.28
N ILE A 21 -35.34 -12.01 -9.89
CA ILE A 21 -36.19 -12.90 -10.69
C ILE A 21 -35.46 -14.14 -11.25
N ILE A 22 -35.09 -15.03 -10.32
CA ILE A 22 -35.37 -16.48 -10.46
C ILE A 22 -36.35 -16.82 -9.32
N PRO A 23 -37.41 -17.63 -9.56
CA PRO A 23 -38.52 -17.77 -8.63
C PRO A 23 -38.11 -18.42 -7.31
N LEU A 24 -38.86 -18.08 -6.26
CA LEU A 24 -38.93 -18.85 -5.01
C LEU A 24 -39.03 -20.35 -5.31
N PHE A 25 -37.99 -21.10 -4.99
CA PHE A 25 -38.04 -22.42 -4.36
C PHE A 25 -36.61 -22.78 -3.94
N ILE A 26 -36.30 -22.60 -2.65
CA ILE A 26 -35.43 -23.39 -1.76
C ILE A 26 -35.40 -22.58 -0.44
N TYR A 27 -36.47 -22.70 0.33
CA TYR A 27 -36.38 -22.56 1.78
C TYR A 27 -35.78 -23.90 2.26
N GLY A 28 -34.51 -23.91 2.71
CA GLY A 28 -33.95 -25.13 3.34
C GLY A 28 -32.46 -25.42 3.26
N GLN A 29 -31.58 -24.59 2.68
CA GLN A 29 -30.13 -24.83 2.79
C GLN A 29 -29.38 -23.60 3.31
N LYS A 30 -28.86 -23.73 4.54
CA LYS A 30 -27.80 -22.90 5.10
C LYS A 30 -26.57 -23.04 4.20
N ASN A 31 -26.33 -22.07 3.33
CA ASN A 31 -25.29 -22.19 2.30
C ASN A 31 -24.00 -21.51 2.73
N VAL A 32 -23.10 -22.27 3.36
CA VAL A 32 -21.68 -21.91 3.50
C VAL A 32 -21.00 -22.14 2.15
N ILE A 33 -20.44 -21.07 1.57
CA ILE A 33 -19.76 -21.10 0.26
C ILE A 33 -18.28 -20.75 0.46
N ILE A 34 -17.40 -21.55 -0.13
CA ILE A 34 -15.97 -21.25 -0.15
C ILE A 34 -15.62 -20.48 -1.41
N THR A 35 -14.97 -19.33 -1.25
CA THR A 35 -14.58 -18.42 -2.32
C THR A 35 -13.12 -17.97 -2.16
N ASN A 36 -12.60 -17.27 -3.17
CA ASN A 36 -11.30 -16.60 -3.13
C ASN A 36 -10.18 -17.50 -2.61
N LEU A 37 -10.13 -18.75 -3.11
CA LEU A 37 -8.99 -19.63 -2.89
C LEU A 37 -7.72 -18.89 -3.28
N SER A 38 -6.64 -19.10 -2.55
CA SER A 38 -5.34 -18.50 -2.87
C SER A 38 -4.20 -19.48 -2.67
N THR A 39 -3.21 -19.37 -3.54
CA THR A 39 -1.93 -20.09 -3.46
C THR A 39 -0.84 -19.03 -3.34
N ASP A 40 -0.06 -19.05 -2.24
CA ASP A 40 0.88 -17.97 -1.88
C ASP A 40 0.27 -16.56 -1.99
N PHE A 41 -0.93 -16.39 -1.41
CA PHE A 41 -1.76 -15.17 -1.41
C PHE A 41 -2.39 -14.78 -2.75
N LEU A 42 -2.04 -15.44 -3.86
CA LEU A 42 -2.57 -15.15 -5.19
C LEU A 42 -3.92 -15.85 -5.39
N ILE A 43 -5.01 -15.10 -5.67
CA ILE A 43 -6.37 -15.66 -5.84
C ILE A 43 -6.59 -16.33 -7.22
N ASN A 44 -5.78 -15.97 -8.22
CA ASN A 44 -5.85 -16.50 -9.59
C ASN A 44 -4.44 -16.80 -10.10
N PRO A 45 -3.75 -17.80 -9.50
CA PRO A 45 -2.40 -18.14 -9.91
C PRO A 45 -2.33 -18.85 -11.28
N ASP A 46 -3.48 -19.15 -11.87
CA ASP A 46 -3.66 -19.70 -13.22
C ASP A 46 -3.80 -18.64 -14.32
N ARG A 47 -3.63 -17.36 -13.97
CA ARG A 47 -3.68 -16.24 -14.91
C ARG A 47 -2.54 -16.32 -15.93
N VAL A 48 -2.87 -16.07 -17.19
CA VAL A 48 -1.94 -16.06 -18.33
C VAL A 48 -1.99 -14.70 -19.02
N LEU A 49 -0.82 -14.17 -19.37
CA LEU A 49 -0.70 -12.98 -20.22
C LEU A 49 0.01 -13.32 -21.53
N LYS A 50 -0.28 -12.54 -22.57
CA LYS A 50 0.48 -12.48 -23.82
C LYS A 50 0.91 -11.04 -24.05
N ASP A 51 2.20 -10.80 -24.19
CA ASP A 51 2.79 -9.45 -24.35
C ASP A 51 2.32 -8.45 -23.27
N GLY A 52 2.12 -8.96 -22.05
CA GLY A 52 1.61 -8.20 -20.91
C GLY A 52 0.09 -8.01 -20.87
N TYR A 53 -0.66 -8.39 -21.90
CA TYR A 53 -2.12 -8.33 -21.90
C TYR A 53 -2.73 -9.60 -21.30
N PRO A 54 -3.67 -9.49 -20.34
CA PRO A 54 -4.42 -10.65 -19.86
C PRO A 54 -5.26 -11.27 -20.97
N ILE A 55 -5.14 -12.58 -21.17
CA ILE A 55 -5.89 -13.33 -22.19
C ILE A 55 -6.73 -14.44 -21.56
N ASN A 56 -7.78 -14.85 -22.25
CA ASN A 56 -8.70 -15.91 -21.79
C ASN A 56 -8.33 -17.27 -22.39
N ILE A 57 -7.12 -17.74 -22.08
CA ILE A 57 -6.66 -19.10 -22.40
C ILE A 57 -6.61 -19.93 -21.10
N LYS A 58 -6.86 -21.24 -21.19
CA LYS A 58 -6.69 -22.12 -20.04
C LYS A 58 -5.19 -22.33 -19.79
N LEU A 59 -4.80 -22.34 -18.51
CA LEU A 59 -3.41 -22.59 -18.10
C LEU A 59 -2.84 -23.88 -18.75
N GLU A 60 -3.63 -24.94 -18.80
CA GLU A 60 -3.23 -26.23 -19.37
C GLU A 60 -2.93 -26.19 -20.88
N ASP A 61 -3.57 -25.26 -21.59
CA ASP A 61 -3.37 -25.08 -23.02
C ASP A 61 -2.17 -24.16 -23.25
N ALA A 62 -2.09 -23.06 -22.50
CA ALA A 62 -0.96 -22.12 -22.55
C ALA A 62 0.41 -22.77 -22.28
N VAL A 63 0.51 -23.76 -21.38
CA VAL A 63 1.78 -24.45 -21.11
C VAL A 63 2.22 -25.42 -22.21
N LYS A 64 1.34 -25.79 -23.15
CA LYS A 64 1.64 -26.71 -24.25
C LYS A 64 2.09 -25.99 -25.52
N GLU A 65 1.69 -24.74 -25.66
CA GLU A 65 1.99 -23.92 -26.84
C GLU A 65 3.44 -23.42 -26.80
N THR A 66 3.99 -23.15 -27.98
CA THR A 66 5.33 -22.57 -28.15
C THR A 66 5.34 -21.04 -28.07
N GLU A 67 4.18 -20.42 -27.84
CA GLU A 67 4.06 -18.98 -27.68
C GLU A 67 4.70 -18.48 -26.36
N ASN A 68 5.24 -17.27 -26.39
CA ASN A 68 5.86 -16.62 -25.22
C ASN A 68 4.81 -16.03 -24.27
N TYR A 69 4.07 -16.90 -23.58
CA TYR A 69 3.14 -16.50 -22.52
C TYR A 69 3.86 -16.15 -21.22
N GLN A 70 3.32 -15.17 -20.48
CA GLN A 70 3.71 -14.94 -19.09
C GLN A 70 2.78 -15.75 -18.17
N ILE A 71 3.31 -16.82 -17.58
CA ILE A 71 2.60 -17.75 -16.70
C ILE A 71 3.21 -17.72 -15.29
N ILE A 72 2.37 -17.56 -14.27
CA ILE A 72 2.83 -17.41 -12.89
C ILE A 72 3.44 -18.74 -12.41
N GLY A 73 4.64 -18.68 -11.85
CA GLY A 73 5.30 -19.81 -11.21
C GLY A 73 5.21 -19.73 -9.68
N ILE A 74 4.53 -20.68 -9.06
CA ILE A 74 4.58 -20.88 -7.61
C ILE A 74 5.94 -21.48 -7.24
N GLY A 75 6.78 -20.70 -6.56
CA GLY A 75 8.19 -21.03 -6.36
C GLY A 75 8.53 -21.75 -5.05
N LYS A 76 7.56 -21.96 -4.15
CA LYS A 76 7.79 -22.69 -2.89
C LYS A 76 7.62 -24.20 -3.08
N LYS A 77 8.47 -24.99 -2.42
CA LYS A 77 8.29 -26.45 -2.27
C LYS A 77 6.98 -26.79 -1.52
N GLU A 78 6.64 -25.95 -0.54
CA GLU A 78 5.45 -26.08 0.30
C GLU A 78 4.62 -24.79 0.19
N PRO A 79 3.84 -24.62 -0.90
CA PRO A 79 3.04 -23.42 -1.08
C PRO A 79 1.99 -23.27 0.03
N LEU A 80 1.64 -22.01 0.30
CA LEU A 80 0.60 -21.68 1.27
C LEU A 80 -0.77 -21.65 0.59
N LEU A 81 -1.73 -22.41 1.12
CA LEU A 81 -3.12 -22.42 0.67
C LEU A 81 -3.99 -21.60 1.62
N GLY A 82 -4.95 -20.86 1.08
CA GLY A 82 -5.91 -20.10 1.86
C GLY A 82 -7.25 -19.93 1.14
N TRP A 83 -8.30 -19.64 1.87
CA TRP A 83 -9.66 -19.47 1.35
C TRP A 83 -10.49 -18.54 2.22
N GLN A 84 -11.56 -18.01 1.62
CA GLN A 84 -12.56 -17.20 2.32
C GLN A 84 -13.87 -17.97 2.46
N ILE A 85 -14.61 -17.65 3.52
CA ILE A 85 -15.87 -18.31 3.86
C ILE A 85 -16.99 -17.29 3.79
N LEU A 86 -17.92 -17.50 2.86
CA LEU A 86 -19.11 -16.69 2.70
C LEU A 86 -20.31 -17.41 3.31
N SER A 87 -21.05 -16.70 4.17
CA SER A 87 -22.30 -17.18 4.75
C SER A 87 -23.25 -16.00 4.96
N LYS A 88 -24.56 -16.25 4.91
CA LYS A 88 -25.60 -15.30 5.32
C LYS A 88 -25.86 -15.33 6.82
N GLU A 89 -25.45 -16.40 7.49
CA GLU A 89 -25.62 -16.58 8.93
C GLU A 89 -24.62 -15.76 9.74
N LYS A 90 -24.99 -15.43 10.98
CA LYS A 90 -24.15 -14.66 11.90
C LYS A 90 -23.27 -15.59 12.74
N ASN A 91 -22.10 -15.11 13.15
CA ASN A 91 -21.16 -15.79 14.04
C ASN A 91 -20.68 -17.16 13.50
N ILE A 92 -20.56 -17.27 12.18
CA ILE A 92 -19.99 -18.44 11.51
C ILE A 92 -18.47 -18.44 11.65
N ILE A 93 -17.98 -19.56 12.19
CA ILE A 93 -16.58 -19.88 12.43
C ILE A 93 -16.32 -21.28 11.87
N GLN A 94 -15.20 -21.44 11.16
CA GLN A 94 -14.75 -22.76 10.73
C GLN A 94 -14.31 -23.59 11.94
N LYS A 95 -14.71 -24.85 11.98
CA LYS A 95 -14.25 -25.83 12.99
C LYS A 95 -13.31 -26.87 12.40
N ALA A 96 -13.51 -27.24 11.14
CA ALA A 96 -12.61 -28.14 10.44
C ALA A 96 -12.52 -27.82 8.95
N TYR A 97 -11.50 -28.35 8.29
CA TYR A 97 -11.37 -28.34 6.84
C TYR A 97 -10.89 -29.68 6.29
N ARG A 98 -11.08 -29.89 4.99
CA ARG A 98 -10.44 -30.95 4.20
C ARG A 98 -9.94 -30.36 2.89
N VAL A 99 -8.63 -30.35 2.71
CA VAL A 99 -7.97 -29.97 1.46
C VAL A 99 -7.61 -31.24 0.70
N ILE A 100 -7.86 -31.21 -0.61
CA ILE A 100 -7.38 -32.23 -1.55
C ILE A 100 -6.59 -31.57 -2.67
N VAL A 101 -5.45 -32.16 -3.02
CA VAL A 101 -4.56 -31.72 -4.09
C VAL A 101 -4.27 -32.90 -5.01
N SER A 102 -4.33 -32.64 -6.31
CA SER A 102 -4.11 -33.64 -7.33
C SER A 102 -3.23 -33.11 -8.47
N LYS A 103 -2.49 -34.03 -9.11
CA LYS A 103 -1.79 -33.74 -10.37
C LYS A 103 -2.73 -33.87 -11.58
N LYS A 104 -3.74 -34.74 -11.48
CA LYS A 104 -4.67 -35.07 -12.56
C LYS A 104 -5.99 -34.32 -12.39
N LYS A 105 -6.50 -33.75 -13.47
CA LYS A 105 -7.77 -33.02 -13.48
C LYS A 105 -8.94 -33.97 -13.18
N GLU A 106 -8.91 -35.17 -13.73
CA GLU A 106 -9.96 -36.18 -13.58
C GLU A 106 -10.08 -36.63 -12.10
N ASN A 107 -8.93 -36.75 -11.42
CA ASN A 107 -8.89 -37.10 -10.00
C ASN A 107 -9.52 -36.01 -9.13
N ILE A 108 -9.15 -34.74 -9.35
CA ILE A 108 -9.71 -33.65 -8.53
C ILE A 108 -11.22 -33.50 -8.76
N GLU A 109 -11.71 -33.72 -9.98
CA GLU A 109 -13.14 -33.69 -10.30
C GLU A 109 -13.90 -34.79 -9.55
N LYS A 110 -13.29 -35.97 -9.40
CA LYS A 110 -13.81 -37.10 -8.60
C LYS A 110 -13.57 -36.98 -7.08
N ASN A 111 -13.06 -35.85 -6.60
CA ASN A 111 -12.69 -35.61 -5.20
C ASN A 111 -11.55 -36.51 -4.67
N ILE A 112 -10.61 -36.90 -5.54
CA ILE A 112 -9.45 -37.72 -5.19
C ILE A 112 -8.21 -36.82 -5.09
N GLY A 113 -7.58 -36.77 -3.91
CA GLY A 113 -6.32 -36.06 -3.67
C GLY A 113 -5.10 -36.98 -3.73
N ASP A 114 -4.69 -37.41 -4.92
CA ASP A 114 -3.60 -38.40 -5.10
C ASP A 114 -2.20 -37.91 -4.66
N LEU A 115 -2.02 -36.59 -4.57
CA LEU A 115 -0.82 -35.96 -4.00
C LEU A 115 -0.98 -35.60 -2.53
N TRP A 116 -2.16 -35.13 -2.13
CA TRP A 116 -2.45 -34.75 -0.76
C TRP A 116 -3.94 -34.81 -0.50
N ASP A 117 -4.31 -35.45 0.61
CA ASP A 117 -5.63 -35.36 1.21
C ASP A 117 -5.43 -35.21 2.71
N THR A 118 -5.91 -34.11 3.27
CA THR A 118 -5.73 -33.84 4.70
C THR A 118 -6.63 -34.69 5.58
N ASN A 119 -7.60 -35.41 4.99
CA ASN A 119 -8.81 -35.84 5.69
C ASN A 119 -9.46 -34.64 6.41
N LYS A 120 -10.24 -34.89 7.46
CA LYS A 120 -10.80 -33.81 8.29
C LYS A 120 -9.75 -33.36 9.31
N ILE A 121 -9.34 -32.10 9.23
CA ILE A 121 -8.46 -31.46 10.23
C ILE A 121 -9.29 -30.50 11.07
N GLU A 122 -9.36 -30.73 12.38
CA GLU A 122 -10.01 -29.84 13.35
C GLU A 122 -9.16 -28.58 13.53
N SER A 123 -9.56 -27.50 12.86
CA SER A 123 -8.90 -26.20 12.90
C SER A 123 -9.81 -25.11 12.36
N SER A 124 -9.80 -23.95 13.02
CA SER A 124 -10.43 -22.73 12.53
C SER A 124 -9.55 -21.97 11.54
N ASN A 125 -8.32 -22.41 11.26
CA ASN A 125 -7.46 -21.69 10.34
C ASN A 125 -7.92 -21.86 8.88
N SER A 126 -7.99 -20.76 8.13
CA SER A 126 -8.38 -20.73 6.71
C SER A 126 -7.36 -20.01 5.83
N ILE A 127 -6.21 -19.66 6.38
CA ILE A 127 -5.11 -18.97 5.69
C ILE A 127 -3.79 -19.66 6.05
N ASN A 128 -2.79 -19.54 5.17
CA ASN A 128 -1.43 -20.06 5.42
C ASN A 128 -1.40 -21.58 5.72
N ILE A 129 -2.29 -22.35 5.10
CA ILE A 129 -2.29 -23.81 5.21
C ILE A 129 -1.15 -24.33 4.32
N ARG A 130 -0.05 -24.72 4.97
CA ARG A 130 1.15 -25.21 4.31
C ARG A 130 0.87 -26.55 3.64
N TYR A 131 1.12 -26.62 2.34
CA TYR A 131 1.11 -27.88 1.62
C TYR A 131 2.08 -28.89 2.27
N SER A 132 1.57 -30.05 2.64
CA SER A 132 2.32 -31.11 3.34
C SER A 132 2.11 -32.48 2.68
N GLY A 133 1.84 -32.49 1.38
CA GLY A 133 1.67 -33.71 0.60
C GLY A 133 2.96 -34.23 -0.02
N LYS A 134 2.82 -35.08 -1.04
CA LYS A 134 3.96 -35.58 -1.83
C LYS A 134 4.72 -34.43 -2.49
N GLU A 135 6.02 -34.62 -2.71
CA GLU A 135 6.87 -33.59 -3.29
C GLU A 135 6.32 -33.03 -4.62
N LEU A 136 6.24 -31.69 -4.70
CA LEU A 136 5.89 -31.00 -5.93
C LEU A 136 7.09 -30.98 -6.88
N LYS A 137 6.81 -31.16 -8.17
CA LYS A 137 7.81 -31.10 -9.24
C LYS A 137 7.82 -29.71 -9.85
N PRO A 138 8.97 -29.20 -10.31
CA PRO A 138 9.04 -27.97 -11.10
C PRO A 138 8.18 -28.05 -12.36
N ASN A 139 7.81 -26.88 -12.90
CA ASN A 139 7.09 -26.74 -14.18
C ASN A 139 5.85 -27.64 -14.33
N SER A 140 5.12 -27.89 -13.26
CA SER A 140 3.98 -28.82 -13.22
C SER A 140 2.70 -28.10 -12.79
N ILE A 141 1.58 -28.47 -13.40
CA ILE A 141 0.25 -27.98 -13.02
C ILE A 141 -0.33 -28.87 -11.92
N TYR A 142 -0.93 -28.22 -10.92
CA TYR A 142 -1.62 -28.84 -9.80
C TYR A 142 -3.01 -28.27 -9.63
N TYR A 143 -3.90 -29.11 -9.11
CA TYR A 143 -5.30 -28.79 -8.89
C TYR A 143 -5.63 -28.99 -7.42
N TRP A 144 -6.35 -28.07 -6.81
CA TRP A 144 -6.78 -28.23 -5.44
C TRP A 144 -8.15 -27.62 -5.16
N LYS A 145 -8.81 -28.17 -4.14
CA LYS A 145 -10.07 -27.63 -3.61
C LYS A 145 -10.19 -27.97 -2.14
N VAL A 146 -11.10 -27.26 -1.46
CA VAL A 146 -11.31 -27.39 -0.01
C VAL A 146 -12.79 -27.44 0.30
N LYS A 147 -13.15 -28.15 1.37
CA LYS A 147 -14.45 -28.03 2.03
C LYS A 147 -14.26 -27.82 3.53
N VAL A 148 -15.28 -27.28 4.19
CA VAL A 148 -15.21 -26.90 5.60
C VAL A 148 -16.40 -27.42 6.41
N TRP A 149 -16.20 -27.49 7.71
CA TRP A 149 -17.25 -27.70 8.72
C TRP A 149 -17.31 -26.46 9.59
N THR A 150 -18.51 -26.01 9.95
CA THR A 150 -18.73 -24.81 10.75
C THR A 150 -19.34 -25.13 12.12
N ASN A 151 -19.36 -24.14 13.00
CA ASN A 151 -19.84 -24.24 14.37
C ASN A 151 -21.36 -24.46 14.51
N ASP A 152 -22.13 -24.21 13.45
CA ASP A 152 -23.57 -24.44 13.38
C ASP A 152 -23.93 -25.84 12.84
N GLY A 153 -22.94 -26.72 12.68
CA GLY A 153 -23.10 -28.10 12.22
C GLY A 153 -23.08 -28.27 10.69
N GLU A 154 -23.00 -27.19 9.93
CA GLU A 154 -23.01 -27.25 8.46
C GLU A 154 -21.69 -27.79 7.89
N ILE A 155 -21.82 -28.52 6.77
CA ILE A 155 -20.70 -29.04 5.99
C ILE A 155 -20.81 -28.44 4.59
N SER A 156 -19.80 -27.67 4.18
CA SER A 156 -19.83 -27.09 2.83
C SER A 156 -19.65 -28.17 1.77
N LYS A 157 -20.16 -27.88 0.56
CA LYS A 157 -19.64 -28.53 -0.66
C LYS A 157 -18.16 -28.19 -0.82
N PHE A 158 -17.43 -29.00 -1.59
CA PHE A 158 -16.10 -28.60 -2.05
C PHE A 158 -16.18 -27.31 -2.86
N SER A 159 -15.18 -26.45 -2.69
CA SER A 159 -15.01 -25.24 -3.48
C SER A 159 -14.90 -25.54 -4.98
N LYS A 160 -15.03 -24.49 -5.80
CA LYS A 160 -14.51 -24.55 -7.17
C LYS A 160 -13.01 -24.90 -7.11
N CYS A 161 -12.56 -25.68 -8.08
CA CYS A 161 -11.17 -26.09 -8.20
C CYS A 161 -10.30 -24.87 -8.54
N GLN A 162 -9.22 -24.66 -7.78
CA GLN A 162 -8.15 -23.75 -8.14
C GLN A 162 -6.98 -24.53 -8.73
N LYS A 163 -6.29 -23.92 -9.68
CA LYS A 163 -5.12 -24.50 -10.35
C LYS A 163 -3.94 -23.58 -10.15
N PHE A 164 -2.74 -24.14 -10.10
CA PHE A 164 -1.50 -23.37 -10.15
C PHE A 164 -0.41 -24.15 -10.87
N LYS A 165 0.54 -23.43 -11.46
CA LYS A 165 1.77 -23.99 -12.02
C LYS A 165 2.94 -23.73 -11.07
N THR A 166 3.79 -24.73 -10.84
CA THR A 166 5.05 -24.52 -10.13
C THR A 166 6.08 -23.80 -11.02
N GLY A 167 6.97 -23.03 -10.37
CA GLY A 167 8.09 -22.38 -11.04
C GLY A 167 9.10 -23.38 -11.61
N GLU A 168 10.07 -22.87 -12.37
CA GLU A 168 11.18 -23.66 -12.93
C GLU A 168 12.07 -24.28 -11.85
N LYS A 169 12.15 -23.60 -10.70
CA LYS A 169 12.85 -24.06 -9.50
C LYS A 169 11.92 -23.89 -8.30
N LEU A 170 12.06 -24.80 -7.35
CA LEU A 170 11.32 -24.77 -6.09
C LEU A 170 12.28 -24.54 -4.92
N TYR A 171 12.02 -23.49 -4.16
CA TYR A 171 12.84 -23.04 -3.04
C TYR A 171 12.14 -23.32 -1.71
N LYS A 172 12.93 -23.31 -0.63
CA LYS A 172 12.41 -23.38 0.74
C LYS A 172 11.60 -22.13 1.09
N HIS A 173 12.11 -20.96 0.70
CA HIS A 173 11.42 -19.67 0.80
C HIS A 173 11.42 -18.99 -0.56
N TYR A 174 10.27 -18.45 -0.94
CA TYR A 174 10.08 -17.72 -2.19
C TYR A 174 8.80 -16.89 -2.11
N THR A 175 8.79 -15.68 -2.64
CA THR A 175 7.57 -14.87 -2.75
C THR A 175 7.01 -14.95 -4.17
N SER A 176 6.01 -15.82 -4.35
CA SER A 176 5.25 -15.93 -5.60
C SER A 176 4.44 -14.64 -5.84
N ARG A 177 4.44 -14.14 -7.08
CA ARG A 177 3.92 -12.81 -7.41
C ARG A 177 3.31 -12.78 -8.82
N TYR A 178 2.43 -11.79 -9.06
CA TYR A 178 1.87 -11.53 -10.38
C TYR A 178 2.91 -10.88 -11.30
N PHE A 179 2.60 -10.86 -12.58
CA PHE A 179 3.27 -10.01 -13.55
C PHE A 179 2.68 -8.60 -13.53
N VAL A 180 3.44 -7.64 -14.05
CA VAL A 180 2.87 -6.36 -14.47
C VAL A 180 2.09 -6.55 -15.77
N GLU A 181 1.00 -5.79 -15.92
CA GLU A 181 0.00 -6.00 -16.96
C GLU A 181 -0.23 -4.71 -17.74
N LYS A 182 -0.47 -4.86 -19.05
CA LYS A 182 -1.00 -3.81 -19.92
C LYS A 182 -2.52 -3.79 -19.84
N LYS A 183 -3.10 -2.58 -19.80
CA LYS A 183 -4.54 -2.32 -19.92
C LYS A 183 -4.76 -1.12 -20.82
N ILE A 184 -5.90 -1.07 -21.48
CA ILE A 184 -6.30 0.08 -22.28
C ILE A 184 -7.17 1.01 -21.44
N ASN A 185 -6.76 2.27 -21.33
CA ASN A 185 -7.59 3.34 -20.79
C ASN A 185 -8.23 4.13 -21.95
N PRO A 186 -9.54 4.40 -21.90
CA PRO A 186 -10.17 5.31 -22.83
C PRO A 186 -9.66 6.74 -22.61
N LEU A 187 -9.55 7.51 -23.69
CA LEU A 187 -9.28 8.94 -23.60
C LEU A 187 -10.46 9.68 -22.97
N LYS A 188 -10.19 10.82 -22.33
CA LYS A 188 -11.20 11.68 -21.71
C LYS A 188 -11.70 12.75 -22.67
N SER A 189 -10.80 13.38 -23.43
CA SER A 189 -11.18 14.41 -24.41
C SER A 189 -10.09 14.65 -25.45
N VAL A 190 -10.50 15.07 -26.64
CA VAL A 190 -9.63 15.57 -27.71
C VAL A 190 -9.95 17.04 -27.99
N LYS A 191 -8.93 17.88 -28.08
CA LYS A 191 -9.05 19.31 -28.35
C LYS A 191 -8.18 19.73 -29.52
N LYS A 192 -8.81 20.32 -30.55
CA LYS A 192 -8.11 21.03 -31.62
C LYS A 192 -7.43 22.28 -31.03
N ILE A 193 -6.12 22.39 -31.17
CA ILE A 193 -5.40 23.65 -30.90
C ILE A 193 -5.34 24.48 -32.18
N ASN A 194 -4.99 23.84 -33.30
CA ASN A 194 -5.12 24.37 -34.66
C ASN A 194 -5.21 23.20 -35.65
N ASP A 195 -5.21 23.47 -36.96
CA ASP A 195 -5.36 22.43 -37.99
C ASP A 195 -4.25 21.37 -37.97
N GLN A 196 -3.07 21.68 -37.45
CA GLN A 196 -1.91 20.77 -37.42
C GLN A 196 -1.52 20.33 -36.00
N LYS A 197 -2.33 20.68 -35.00
CA LYS A 197 -2.00 20.49 -33.59
C LYS A 197 -3.23 20.10 -32.77
N THR A 198 -3.11 18.95 -32.10
CA THR A 198 -4.19 18.36 -31.30
C THR A 198 -3.69 18.00 -29.90
N LEU A 199 -4.46 18.33 -28.87
CA LEU A 199 -4.22 17.90 -27.50
C LEU A 199 -5.21 16.79 -27.12
N ILE A 200 -4.69 15.73 -26.52
CA ILE A 200 -5.46 14.61 -25.98
C ILE A 200 -5.26 14.62 -24.46
N ASP A 201 -6.35 14.56 -23.70
CA ASP A 201 -6.35 14.35 -22.24
C ASP A 201 -6.86 12.94 -21.95
N PHE A 202 -6.07 12.12 -21.29
CA PHE A 202 -6.47 10.78 -20.80
C PHE A 202 -7.14 10.82 -19.42
N GLY A 203 -7.30 12.01 -18.85
CA GLY A 203 -7.98 12.29 -17.59
C GLY A 203 -7.11 12.12 -16.35
N LYS A 204 -6.20 11.14 -16.35
CA LYS A 204 -5.21 10.92 -15.27
C LYS A 204 -3.85 10.56 -15.83
N ALA A 205 -2.80 10.91 -15.10
CA ALA A 205 -1.46 10.43 -15.36
C ALA A 205 -1.38 8.93 -15.09
N ALA A 206 -0.71 8.19 -15.96
CA ALA A 206 -0.44 6.77 -15.80
C ALA A 206 0.89 6.41 -16.46
N PHE A 207 1.57 5.40 -15.93
CA PHE A 207 2.76 4.84 -16.55
C PHE A 207 2.37 3.96 -17.73
N GLY A 208 2.92 4.23 -18.91
CA GLY A 208 2.71 3.37 -20.07
C GLY A 208 3.15 3.99 -21.38
N SER A 209 2.38 3.73 -22.43
CA SER A 209 2.58 4.24 -23.79
C SER A 209 1.22 4.52 -24.45
N VAL A 210 1.20 4.77 -25.76
CA VAL A 210 -0.03 5.03 -26.52
C VAL A 210 -0.07 4.15 -27.75
N LYS A 211 -1.27 3.69 -28.09
CA LYS A 211 -1.60 3.04 -29.35
C LYS A 211 -2.36 4.01 -30.24
N LEU A 212 -1.86 4.22 -31.44
CA LEU A 212 -2.40 5.19 -32.41
C LEU A 212 -2.68 4.51 -33.75
N LYS A 213 -3.84 4.74 -34.34
CA LYS A 213 -4.11 4.40 -35.74
C LYS A 213 -4.18 5.66 -36.58
N MET A 214 -3.15 5.87 -37.40
CA MET A 214 -2.88 7.14 -38.13
C MET A 214 -2.85 6.91 -39.64
N PHE A 215 -3.17 7.95 -40.41
CA PHE A 215 -3.19 7.93 -41.86
C PHE A 215 -2.11 8.85 -42.44
N ALA A 216 -1.44 8.41 -43.51
CA ALA A 216 -0.57 9.27 -44.30
C ALA A 216 -0.79 9.06 -45.80
N ASN A 217 -0.77 10.16 -46.57
CA ASN A 217 -0.83 10.10 -48.04
C ASN A 217 0.52 9.76 -48.68
N GLU A 218 1.60 10.06 -47.96
CA GLU A 218 2.97 9.96 -48.44
C GLU A 218 3.83 9.12 -47.50
N ASN A 219 4.90 8.56 -48.05
CA ASN A 219 5.84 7.79 -47.24
C ASN A 219 6.70 8.74 -46.41
N ASN A 220 7.12 8.29 -45.23
CA ASN A 220 8.06 9.01 -44.36
C ASN A 220 7.54 10.33 -43.75
N LYS A 221 6.23 10.63 -43.77
CA LYS A 221 5.69 11.77 -43.02
C LYS A 221 6.03 11.65 -41.53
N ILE A 222 6.64 12.67 -40.95
CA ILE A 222 7.03 12.67 -39.53
C ILE A 222 6.03 13.52 -38.74
N ILE A 223 5.40 12.90 -37.74
CA ILE A 223 4.59 13.60 -36.74
C ILE A 223 5.32 13.68 -35.41
N LYS A 224 5.05 14.73 -34.64
CA LYS A 224 5.64 14.92 -33.31
C LYS A 224 4.62 14.58 -32.24
N LEU A 225 5.04 13.75 -31.28
CA LEU A 225 4.22 13.31 -30.16
C LEU A 225 4.87 13.84 -28.87
N TYR A 226 4.24 14.84 -28.24
CA TYR A 226 4.66 15.34 -26.93
C TYR A 226 3.83 14.68 -25.84
N PHE A 227 4.46 13.83 -25.03
CA PHE A 227 3.89 13.25 -23.82
C PHE A 227 4.10 14.24 -22.67
N GLY A 228 3.12 14.39 -21.78
CA GLY A 228 3.28 15.25 -20.61
C GLY A 228 2.37 14.93 -19.44
N GLU A 229 2.85 15.26 -18.24
CA GLU A 229 2.05 15.19 -17.01
C GLU A 229 1.26 16.49 -16.74
N SER A 230 1.74 17.62 -17.26
CA SER A 230 1.19 18.96 -17.03
C SER A 230 0.91 19.72 -18.34
N ILE A 231 0.09 20.77 -18.22
CA ILE A 231 -0.25 21.67 -19.32
C ILE A 231 0.09 23.12 -18.97
N LYS A 232 0.46 23.89 -19.98
CA LYS A 232 0.70 25.33 -19.90
C LYS A 232 0.07 26.02 -21.11
N ASN A 233 -0.74 27.04 -20.88
CA ASN A 233 -1.44 27.79 -21.94
C ASN A 233 -2.21 26.89 -22.93
N GLY A 234 -2.90 25.86 -22.41
CA GLY A 234 -3.73 24.95 -23.22
C GLY A 234 -2.96 23.97 -24.12
N SER A 235 -1.66 23.81 -23.91
CA SER A 235 -0.78 22.84 -24.58
C SER A 235 -0.01 22.01 -23.55
N VAL A 236 0.60 20.89 -23.97
CA VAL A 236 1.54 20.16 -23.09
C VAL A 236 2.65 21.11 -22.66
N ASP A 237 2.96 21.15 -21.37
CA ASP A 237 4.11 21.93 -20.90
C ASP A 237 5.40 21.25 -21.36
N LYS A 238 6.17 21.94 -22.21
CA LYS A 238 7.39 21.42 -22.84
C LYS A 238 8.62 21.62 -21.98
N ASN A 239 8.55 22.52 -21.02
CA ASN A 239 9.64 22.82 -20.09
C ASN A 239 9.06 22.91 -18.67
N PRO A 240 8.43 21.84 -18.18
CA PRO A 240 7.83 21.86 -16.86
C PRO A 240 8.91 21.97 -15.78
N GLN A 241 8.54 22.48 -14.61
CA GLN A 241 9.48 22.64 -13.51
C GLN A 241 9.92 21.28 -12.95
N GLY A 242 11.20 21.15 -12.62
CA GLY A 242 11.71 20.01 -11.85
C GLY A 242 11.76 18.71 -12.65
N ASN A 243 11.22 17.63 -12.09
CA ASN A 243 11.21 16.29 -12.71
C ASN A 243 9.81 15.89 -13.20
N VAL A 244 8.94 16.86 -13.45
CA VAL A 244 7.66 16.63 -14.14
C VAL A 244 7.96 16.24 -15.58
N VAL A 245 7.33 15.16 -16.06
CA VAL A 245 7.67 14.58 -17.36
C VAL A 245 7.10 15.40 -18.51
N SER A 246 7.97 15.68 -19.48
CA SER A 246 7.64 16.13 -20.82
C SER A 246 8.62 15.49 -21.81
N GLU A 247 8.11 14.68 -22.73
CA GLU A 247 8.95 13.88 -23.64
C GLU A 247 8.47 14.02 -25.09
N LEU A 248 9.40 14.18 -26.03
CA LEU A 248 9.12 14.23 -27.46
C LEU A 248 9.50 12.91 -28.13
N VAL A 249 8.52 12.28 -28.78
CA VAL A 249 8.75 11.15 -29.68
C VAL A 249 8.39 11.56 -31.11
N ASN A 250 9.31 11.32 -32.06
CA ASN A 250 9.02 11.49 -33.48
C ASN A 250 8.50 10.17 -34.04
N LEU A 251 7.29 10.18 -34.62
CA LEU A 251 6.71 9.02 -35.28
C LEU A 251 6.75 9.19 -36.79
N LYS A 252 7.35 8.22 -37.47
CA LYS A 252 7.40 8.13 -38.93
C LYS A 252 6.22 7.31 -39.45
N LEU A 253 5.34 7.93 -40.22
CA LEU A 253 4.15 7.29 -40.76
C LEU A 253 4.43 6.55 -42.07
N LYS A 254 3.83 5.37 -42.21
CA LYS A 254 3.69 4.62 -43.46
C LYS A 254 2.43 5.09 -44.21
N PRO A 255 2.42 5.03 -45.56
CA PRO A 255 1.24 5.36 -46.36
C PRO A 255 0.01 4.53 -45.97
N GLY A 256 -1.16 5.15 -46.05
CA GLY A 256 -2.44 4.54 -45.66
C GLY A 256 -2.67 4.53 -44.14
N TRP A 257 -3.74 3.85 -43.73
CA TRP A 257 -4.07 3.67 -42.31
C TRP A 257 -3.19 2.57 -41.69
N ASN A 258 -2.37 2.96 -40.72
CA ASN A 258 -1.48 2.05 -40.02
C ASN A 258 -1.64 2.21 -38.50
N GLU A 259 -1.38 1.15 -37.77
CA GLU A 259 -1.42 1.10 -36.32
C GLU A 259 0.00 1.14 -35.73
N TYR A 260 0.17 1.90 -34.66
CA TYR A 260 1.45 2.14 -34.01
C TYR A 260 1.29 2.03 -32.48
N GLU A 261 1.97 1.08 -31.86
CA GLU A 261 2.27 1.13 -30.42
C GLU A 261 3.56 1.95 -30.27
N ILE A 262 3.46 3.10 -29.61
CA ILE A 262 4.58 4.05 -29.56
C ILE A 262 5.66 3.52 -28.61
N LYS A 263 6.86 3.33 -29.17
CA LYS A 263 8.04 2.95 -28.40
C LYS A 263 8.55 4.15 -27.60
N ILE A 264 8.56 4.00 -26.29
CA ILE A 264 9.03 5.01 -25.35
C ILE A 264 10.58 4.99 -25.28
N PRO A 265 11.25 6.16 -25.23
CA PRO A 265 12.69 6.23 -25.02
C PRO A 265 13.12 5.59 -23.68
N LEU A 266 14.32 5.01 -23.64
CA LEU A 266 14.84 4.37 -22.42
C LEU A 266 14.89 5.36 -21.25
N HIS A 267 14.47 4.92 -20.07
CA HIS A 267 14.59 5.75 -18.87
C HIS A 267 16.06 6.01 -18.53
N HIS A 268 16.45 7.27 -18.49
CA HIS A 268 17.78 7.69 -18.10
C HIS A 268 17.79 8.17 -16.66
N TYR A 269 18.57 7.48 -15.83
CA TYR A 269 18.88 7.93 -14.47
C TYR A 269 20.38 7.92 -14.27
N ASN A 270 20.89 8.93 -13.56
CA ASN A 270 22.33 9.11 -13.31
C ASN A 270 22.91 8.13 -12.27
N ARG A 271 22.18 7.05 -11.96
CA ARG A 271 22.61 5.93 -11.11
C ARG A 271 22.17 4.59 -11.73
N PRO A 272 22.79 4.15 -12.84
CA PRO A 272 22.41 2.91 -13.52
C PRO A 272 22.58 1.68 -12.61
N GLU A 273 23.42 1.73 -11.58
CA GLU A 273 23.58 0.65 -10.61
C GLU A 273 22.34 0.38 -9.76
N ARG A 274 21.44 1.37 -9.66
CA ARG A 274 20.16 1.25 -8.94
C ARG A 274 19.03 0.91 -9.88
N LYS A 275 19.30 0.71 -11.16
CA LYS A 275 18.24 0.60 -12.15
C LYS A 275 17.53 -0.75 -12.01
N ILE A 276 16.25 -0.69 -11.66
CA ILE A 276 15.33 -1.78 -11.92
C ILE A 276 14.86 -1.63 -13.37
N TYR A 277 14.90 -2.72 -14.14
CA TYR A 277 14.51 -2.69 -15.54
C TYR A 277 13.05 -3.08 -15.69
N MET A 278 12.37 -2.43 -16.65
CA MET A 278 11.06 -2.88 -17.09
C MET A 278 11.17 -4.29 -17.69
N PRO A 279 10.19 -5.17 -17.48
CA PRO A 279 10.16 -6.45 -18.16
C PRO A 279 10.11 -6.27 -19.67
N GLU A 280 10.87 -7.11 -20.39
CA GLU A 280 11.00 -7.03 -21.85
C GLU A 280 9.65 -7.06 -22.58
N TYR A 281 8.72 -7.91 -22.12
CA TYR A 281 7.37 -8.04 -22.70
C TYR A 281 6.49 -6.77 -22.54
N ILE A 282 6.90 -5.80 -21.71
CA ILE A 282 6.20 -4.52 -21.58
C ILE A 282 6.81 -3.44 -22.48
N ASN A 283 8.14 -3.44 -22.62
CA ASN A 283 8.97 -2.30 -23.04
C ASN A 283 9.04 -1.18 -21.99
N GLU A 284 9.74 -0.10 -22.33
CA GLU A 284 9.85 1.08 -21.48
C GLU A 284 8.52 1.85 -21.41
N VAL A 285 8.32 2.58 -20.31
CA VAL A 285 7.11 3.36 -20.04
C VAL A 285 7.45 4.76 -19.54
N LEU A 286 6.51 5.70 -19.70
CA LEU A 286 6.57 7.04 -19.11
C LEU A 286 5.27 7.34 -18.35
N PRO A 287 5.31 8.13 -17.25
CA PRO A 287 4.10 8.70 -16.70
C PRO A 287 3.63 9.85 -17.59
N PHE A 288 2.38 9.80 -18.05
CA PHE A 288 1.78 10.92 -18.76
C PHE A 288 0.26 10.93 -18.61
N ARG A 289 -0.31 12.12 -18.66
CA ARG A 289 -1.77 12.36 -18.75
C ARG A 289 -2.17 12.89 -20.11
N TYR A 290 -1.28 13.67 -20.73
CA TYR A 290 -1.55 14.40 -21.95
C TYR A 290 -0.67 13.88 -23.08
N LEU A 291 -1.24 13.87 -24.28
CA LEU A 291 -0.51 13.67 -25.52
C LEU A 291 -0.86 14.81 -26.48
N GLU A 292 0.15 15.52 -26.93
CA GLU A 292 0.00 16.54 -27.97
C GLU A 292 0.60 16.02 -29.29
N ILE A 293 -0.25 15.92 -30.30
CA ILE A 293 0.12 15.51 -31.67
C ILE A 293 0.31 16.76 -32.50
N GLN A 294 1.50 16.92 -33.11
CA GLN A 294 1.81 18.01 -34.03
C GLN A 294 2.18 17.50 -35.42
N ASN A 295 2.07 18.40 -36.42
CA ASN A 295 2.31 18.14 -37.84
C ASN A 295 1.34 17.09 -38.40
N TYR A 296 0.11 17.04 -37.87
CA TYR A 296 -0.93 16.12 -38.29
C TYR A 296 -2.27 16.83 -38.38
N ASP A 297 -2.96 16.63 -39.50
CA ASP A 297 -4.24 17.27 -39.76
C ASP A 297 -5.29 16.78 -38.76
N TYR A 298 -5.87 17.73 -38.01
CA TYR A 298 -6.95 17.47 -37.07
C TYR A 298 -8.13 16.73 -37.69
N SER A 299 -8.45 16.99 -38.97
CA SER A 299 -9.55 16.32 -39.67
C SER A 299 -9.40 14.79 -39.74
N LEU A 300 -8.16 14.30 -39.63
CA LEU A 300 -7.80 12.88 -39.66
C LEU A 300 -7.73 12.24 -38.27
N ILE A 301 -7.85 13.02 -37.19
CA ILE A 301 -7.90 12.50 -35.83
C ILE A 301 -9.27 11.88 -35.57
N LYS A 302 -9.27 10.62 -35.10
CA LYS A 302 -10.48 9.93 -34.67
C LYS A 302 -10.27 9.41 -33.26
N GLU A 303 -11.17 9.78 -32.34
CA GLU A 303 -11.05 9.41 -30.93
C GLU A 303 -10.98 7.88 -30.73
N SER A 304 -11.76 7.12 -31.50
CA SER A 304 -11.76 5.65 -31.49
C SER A 304 -10.47 4.99 -32.00
N LYS A 305 -9.48 5.78 -32.40
CA LYS A 305 -8.17 5.33 -32.91
C LYS A 305 -7.01 5.70 -31.99
N ILE A 306 -7.30 6.21 -30.79
CA ILE A 306 -6.31 6.67 -29.82
C ILE A 306 -6.59 5.98 -28.49
N GLU A 307 -5.62 5.23 -27.98
CA GLU A 307 -5.75 4.46 -26.76
C GLU A 307 -4.51 4.65 -25.89
N GLN A 308 -4.68 5.00 -24.62
CA GLN A 308 -3.57 4.95 -23.66
C GLN A 308 -3.38 3.51 -23.21
N ILE A 309 -2.17 2.98 -23.40
CA ILE A 309 -1.74 1.73 -22.80
C ILE A 309 -1.22 2.09 -21.40
N VAL A 310 -1.81 1.52 -20.37
CA VAL A 310 -1.38 1.66 -18.97
C VAL A 310 -0.73 0.38 -18.50
N VAL A 311 0.34 0.53 -17.74
CA VAL A 311 1.09 -0.56 -17.12
C VAL A 311 1.04 -0.42 -15.61
N ASN A 312 0.56 -1.47 -14.94
CA ASN A 312 0.61 -1.58 -13.49
C ASN A 312 0.67 -3.06 -13.07
N TYR A 313 1.13 -3.33 -11.85
CA TYR A 313 0.98 -4.66 -11.24
C TYR A 313 -0.50 -5.03 -11.13
N LYS A 314 -0.86 -6.32 -11.13
CA LYS A 314 -2.26 -6.75 -10.98
C LYS A 314 -2.91 -6.00 -9.81
N PHE A 315 -3.98 -5.28 -10.13
CA PHE A 315 -4.70 -4.42 -9.19
C PHE A 315 -6.20 -4.53 -9.48
N ASN A 316 -7.00 -4.82 -8.44
CA ASN A 316 -8.46 -4.88 -8.54
C ASN A 316 -9.09 -3.61 -7.98
N ASP A 317 -9.62 -2.77 -8.87
CA ASP A 317 -10.28 -1.52 -8.47
C ASP A 317 -11.56 -1.74 -7.64
N TYR A 318 -12.11 -2.95 -7.59
CA TYR A 318 -13.35 -3.26 -6.88
C TYR A 318 -13.15 -3.86 -5.48
N ASP A 319 -11.93 -4.22 -5.08
CA ASP A 319 -11.67 -4.87 -3.79
C ASP A 319 -12.02 -3.99 -2.59
N THR A 320 -11.91 -2.66 -2.73
CA THR A 320 -12.10 -1.72 -1.64
C THR A 320 -12.66 -0.41 -2.17
N TYR A 321 -13.59 0.18 -1.42
CA TYR A 321 -14.33 1.38 -1.81
C TYR A 321 -14.49 2.30 -0.62
N PHE A 322 -14.40 3.61 -0.82
CA PHE A 322 -14.71 4.61 0.21
C PHE A 322 -15.53 5.76 -0.38
N GLN A 323 -16.46 6.27 0.42
CA GLN A 323 -17.19 7.51 0.15
C GLN A 323 -17.66 8.13 1.45
N SER A 324 -17.69 9.46 1.51
CA SER A 324 -18.26 10.25 2.60
C SER A 324 -19.01 11.47 2.08
N ASP A 325 -19.65 12.22 2.98
CA ASP A 325 -20.20 13.56 2.68
C ASP A 325 -19.10 14.63 2.52
N ASN A 326 -17.85 14.32 2.88
CA ASN A 326 -16.72 15.22 2.66
C ASN A 326 -16.06 14.97 1.29
N LYS A 327 -16.26 15.91 0.36
CA LYS A 327 -15.69 15.82 -1.00
C LYS A 327 -14.16 15.69 -1.02
N ILE A 328 -13.45 16.40 -0.15
CA ILE A 328 -11.98 16.36 -0.11
C ILE A 328 -11.53 14.95 0.23
N LEU A 329 -12.09 14.31 1.27
CA LEU A 329 -11.75 12.92 1.61
C LEU A 329 -11.98 11.95 0.45
N ASN A 330 -13.07 12.11 -0.29
CA ASN A 330 -13.38 11.27 -1.46
C ASN A 330 -12.31 11.44 -2.55
N ASP A 331 -11.92 12.68 -2.84
CA ASP A 331 -10.89 12.98 -3.83
C ASP A 331 -9.51 12.47 -3.38
N LEU A 332 -9.17 12.59 -2.09
CA LEU A 332 -7.93 12.06 -1.51
C LEU A 332 -7.84 10.53 -1.55
N TRP A 333 -8.96 9.85 -1.30
CA TRP A 333 -9.05 8.40 -1.46
C TRP A 333 -8.76 7.98 -2.90
N LEU A 334 -9.42 8.62 -3.86
CA LEU A 334 -9.23 8.33 -5.29
C LEU A 334 -7.82 8.64 -5.78
N LEU A 335 -7.22 9.75 -5.32
CA LEU A 335 -5.83 10.11 -5.62
C LEU A 335 -4.86 9.07 -5.08
N SER A 336 -5.00 8.68 -3.81
CA SER A 336 -4.11 7.73 -3.16
C SER A 336 -4.19 6.35 -3.80
N LYS A 337 -5.42 5.86 -4.04
CA LYS A 337 -5.66 4.56 -4.68
C LYS A 337 -5.09 4.50 -6.09
N HIS A 338 -5.32 5.55 -6.89
CA HIS A 338 -4.76 5.63 -8.24
C HIS A 338 -3.24 5.68 -8.23
N SER A 339 -2.63 6.41 -7.28
CA SER A 339 -1.17 6.57 -7.21
C SER A 339 -0.46 5.27 -6.86
N VAL A 340 -0.96 4.51 -5.88
CA VAL A 340 -0.41 3.18 -5.53
C VAL A 340 -0.54 2.21 -6.70
N LYS A 341 -1.68 2.22 -7.40
CA LYS A 341 -1.87 1.42 -8.61
C LYS A 341 -0.84 1.81 -9.69
N ALA A 342 -0.74 3.09 -10.03
CA ALA A 342 0.12 3.56 -11.12
C ALA A 342 1.61 3.37 -10.81
N THR A 343 2.05 3.60 -9.57
CA THR A 343 3.46 3.44 -9.15
C THR A 343 3.90 1.98 -9.00
N SER A 344 2.99 1.01 -9.14
CA SER A 344 3.30 -0.43 -9.14
C SER A 344 3.82 -0.97 -10.49
N PHE A 345 4.01 -0.10 -11.48
CA PHE A 345 4.32 -0.43 -12.88
C PHE A 345 5.57 -1.31 -13.09
N MET A 346 6.46 -1.41 -12.09
CA MET A 346 7.67 -2.25 -12.14
C MET A 346 7.53 -3.60 -11.43
N GLY A 347 6.36 -3.87 -10.82
CA GLY A 347 6.12 -5.10 -10.06
C GLY A 347 6.89 -5.20 -8.73
N ILE A 348 7.44 -4.08 -8.29
CA ILE A 348 8.06 -3.82 -6.99
C ILE A 348 7.72 -2.37 -6.64
N TYR A 349 7.60 -2.02 -5.36
CA TYR A 349 7.40 -0.62 -5.01
C TYR A 349 8.61 0.20 -5.38
N VAL A 350 8.38 1.35 -5.98
CA VAL A 350 9.40 2.36 -6.29
C VAL A 350 8.91 3.71 -5.81
N ASP A 351 9.85 4.65 -5.67
CA ASP A 351 9.59 6.04 -5.32
C ASP A 351 8.68 6.71 -6.36
N GLY A 352 9.08 6.68 -7.63
CA GLY A 352 8.39 7.31 -8.75
C GLY A 352 9.17 7.14 -10.05
N ASN A 353 8.93 8.01 -11.03
CA ASN A 353 9.60 7.94 -12.33
C ASN A 353 11.07 8.33 -12.28
N ARG A 354 11.46 9.25 -11.38
CA ARG A 354 12.83 9.80 -11.39
C ARG A 354 13.86 8.73 -11.03
N GLU A 355 13.78 8.12 -9.85
CA GLU A 355 14.79 7.14 -9.40
C GLU A 355 14.42 5.70 -9.76
N ARG A 356 13.11 5.39 -9.80
CA ARG A 356 12.59 4.03 -10.05
C ARG A 356 13.20 2.99 -9.11
N PHE A 357 13.29 3.33 -7.82
CA PHE A 357 14.01 2.52 -6.84
C PHE A 357 13.18 2.24 -5.55
N PRO A 358 13.20 1.01 -5.02
CA PRO A 358 12.48 0.59 -3.80
C PRO A 358 13.11 1.17 -2.54
N ARG A 359 12.87 2.45 -2.28
CA ARG A 359 13.23 3.11 -1.03
C ARG A 359 12.35 2.62 0.12
N GLU A 360 12.96 2.42 1.29
CA GLU A 360 12.27 1.84 2.45
C GLU A 360 11.20 2.76 3.02
N GLY A 361 11.46 4.07 3.14
CA GLY A 361 10.44 5.04 3.60
C GLY A 361 9.24 5.15 2.66
N ASP A 362 9.49 5.12 1.34
CA ASP A 362 8.45 5.07 0.31
C ASP A 362 7.62 3.79 0.42
N SER A 363 8.30 2.65 0.57
CA SER A 363 7.67 1.34 0.70
C SER A 363 6.84 1.22 1.98
N TYR A 364 7.24 1.91 3.07
CA TYR A 364 6.46 2.00 4.29
C TYR A 364 5.09 2.63 4.06
N VAL A 365 5.03 3.78 3.38
CA VAL A 365 3.75 4.44 3.07
C VAL A 365 2.98 3.63 2.03
N ASN A 366 3.67 3.20 0.96
CA ASN A 366 3.07 2.49 -0.16
C ASN A 366 2.42 1.18 0.28
N GLN A 367 3.10 0.35 1.10
CA GLN A 367 2.53 -0.88 1.66
C GLN A 367 1.25 -0.61 2.47
N LYS A 368 1.30 0.36 3.40
CA LYS A 368 0.14 0.68 4.25
C LYS A 368 -1.05 1.14 3.42
N THR A 369 -0.81 1.99 2.41
CA THR A 369 -1.87 2.43 1.51
C THR A 369 -2.35 1.31 0.61
N HIS A 370 -1.46 0.51 0.02
CA HIS A 370 -1.82 -0.64 -0.81
C HIS A 370 -2.78 -1.56 -0.05
N TYR A 371 -2.40 -2.02 1.14
CA TYR A 371 -3.25 -2.91 1.96
C TYR A 371 -4.59 -2.29 2.37
N ALA A 372 -4.68 -0.95 2.37
CA ALA A 372 -5.92 -0.23 2.64
C ALA A 372 -6.82 -0.07 1.41
N VAL A 373 -6.27 -0.08 0.19
CA VAL A 373 -7.02 0.22 -1.04
C VAL A 373 -7.22 -0.98 -1.98
N GLU A 374 -6.49 -2.08 -1.74
CA GLU A 374 -6.55 -3.34 -2.48
C GLU A 374 -5.99 -4.51 -1.64
N ARG A 375 -6.42 -5.75 -1.91
CA ARG A 375 -6.06 -6.92 -1.07
C ARG A 375 -4.64 -7.47 -1.32
N GLY A 376 -3.90 -7.01 -2.32
CA GLY A 376 -2.69 -7.65 -2.83
C GLY A 376 -1.51 -7.60 -1.87
N TYR A 377 -1.08 -8.77 -1.37
CA TYR A 377 0.03 -8.86 -0.40
C TYR A 377 1.41 -9.13 -1.04
N SER A 378 1.46 -9.75 -2.23
CA SER A 378 2.70 -10.31 -2.79
C SER A 378 3.72 -9.27 -3.25
N ILE A 379 3.30 -8.13 -3.80
CA ILE A 379 4.22 -7.05 -4.21
C ILE A 379 4.87 -6.39 -3.00
N ALA A 380 4.11 -6.10 -1.96
CA ALA A 380 4.63 -5.60 -0.69
C ALA A 380 5.60 -6.58 -0.05
N ARG A 381 5.26 -7.88 -0.08
CA ARG A 381 6.15 -8.92 0.43
C ARG A 381 7.47 -8.97 -0.31
N TYR A 382 7.41 -9.04 -1.63
CA TYR A 382 8.59 -9.08 -2.49
C TYR A 382 9.48 -7.85 -2.28
N THR A 383 8.87 -6.66 -2.17
CA THR A 383 9.58 -5.41 -1.94
C THR A 383 10.29 -5.39 -0.59
N HIS A 384 9.62 -5.77 0.51
CA HIS A 384 10.28 -5.70 1.81
C HIS A 384 11.36 -6.77 1.98
N GLU A 385 11.20 -7.95 1.38
CA GLU A 385 12.25 -8.98 1.38
C GLU A 385 13.49 -8.51 0.62
N PHE A 386 13.30 -7.78 -0.48
CA PHE A 386 14.40 -7.07 -1.15
C PHE A 386 15.10 -6.08 -0.19
N GLN A 387 14.34 -5.29 0.58
CA GLN A 387 14.87 -4.28 1.53
C GLN A 387 15.45 -4.88 2.82
N ILE A 388 15.17 -6.14 3.11
CA ILE A 388 15.91 -6.88 4.12
C ILE A 388 17.33 -7.15 3.60
N LEU A 389 17.45 -7.58 2.34
CA LEU A 389 18.72 -7.91 1.69
C LEU A 389 19.42 -6.73 1.01
N TYR A 390 18.88 -5.53 1.16
CA TYR A 390 19.46 -4.29 0.64
C TYR A 390 19.16 -3.15 1.61
N SER A 391 20.14 -2.31 1.92
CA SER A 391 19.92 -1.08 2.68
C SER A 391 20.30 0.16 1.88
N SER A 392 19.44 1.17 1.97
CA SER A 392 19.85 2.54 1.70
C SER A 392 20.78 3.05 2.80
N HIS A 393 21.43 4.19 2.56
CA HIS A 393 22.34 4.81 3.52
C HIS A 393 21.63 5.55 4.66
N TRP A 394 20.29 5.53 4.73
CA TRP A 394 19.50 6.27 5.72
C TRP A 394 19.23 5.43 6.97
N THR A 395 19.71 5.87 8.13
CA THR A 395 19.61 5.13 9.41
C THR A 395 18.17 4.75 9.76
N ASP A 396 17.24 5.69 9.61
CA ASP A 396 15.83 5.49 9.90
C ASP A 396 15.11 4.59 8.89
N TYR A 397 15.58 4.51 7.64
CA TYR A 397 15.05 3.58 6.64
C TYR A 397 15.46 2.14 6.97
N ILE A 398 16.72 1.93 7.37
CA ILE A 398 17.22 0.63 7.86
C ILE A 398 16.36 0.13 9.03
N LEU A 399 16.06 1.01 9.99
CA LEU A 399 15.23 0.68 11.16
C LEU A 399 13.75 0.43 10.79
N GLN A 400 13.24 1.08 9.74
CA GLN A 400 11.85 0.94 9.27
C GLN A 400 11.57 -0.44 8.63
N VAL A 401 12.59 -1.14 8.12
CA VAL A 401 12.43 -2.50 7.55
C VAL A 401 11.69 -3.44 8.51
N LEU A 402 11.95 -3.36 9.82
CA LEU A 402 11.24 -4.17 10.81
C LEU A 402 9.75 -3.80 10.92
N ILE A 403 9.41 -2.52 10.76
CA ILE A 403 8.02 -2.05 10.78
C ILE A 403 7.27 -2.62 9.58
N ILE A 404 7.87 -2.56 8.39
CA ILE A 404 7.30 -3.05 7.13
C ILE A 404 7.10 -4.58 7.18
N ALA A 405 8.10 -5.32 7.68
CA ALA A 405 8.01 -6.78 7.83
C ALA A 405 6.96 -7.20 8.88
N TRP A 406 6.86 -6.45 9.99
CA TRP A 406 5.83 -6.69 11.00
C TRP A 406 4.42 -6.40 10.47
N GLU A 407 4.25 -5.35 9.67
CA GLU A 407 2.96 -5.01 9.07
C GLU A 407 2.47 -6.09 8.10
N ASP A 408 3.37 -6.66 7.29
CA ASP A 408 3.09 -7.81 6.43
C ASP A 408 2.60 -9.01 7.25
N TYR A 409 3.28 -9.36 8.35
CA TYR A 409 2.83 -10.41 9.25
C TYR A 409 1.46 -10.12 9.86
N MET A 410 1.21 -8.88 10.31
CA MET A 410 -0.09 -8.51 10.90
C MET A 410 -1.25 -8.66 9.90
N HIS A 411 -1.02 -8.36 8.61
CA HIS A 411 -2.04 -8.47 7.57
C HIS A 411 -2.22 -9.89 7.03
N THR A 412 -1.13 -10.65 6.90
CA THR A 412 -1.13 -11.98 6.27
C THR A 412 -1.23 -13.13 7.27
N GLY A 413 -0.79 -12.93 8.51
CA GLY A 413 -0.65 -13.99 9.52
C GLY A 413 0.47 -14.98 9.22
N ASP A 414 1.28 -14.77 8.18
CA ASP A 414 2.34 -15.72 7.79
C ASP A 414 3.70 -15.31 8.34
N VAL A 415 4.32 -16.22 9.08
CA VAL A 415 5.64 -16.02 9.70
C VAL A 415 6.80 -16.38 8.78
N SER A 416 6.55 -16.91 7.58
CA SER A 416 7.61 -17.49 6.74
C SER A 416 8.72 -16.49 6.39
N SER A 417 8.37 -15.24 6.02
CA SER A 417 9.37 -14.18 5.76
C SER A 417 10.18 -13.85 7.02
N LEU A 418 9.49 -13.59 8.15
CA LEU A 418 10.14 -13.29 9.42
C LEU A 418 11.11 -14.39 9.88
N ASN A 419 10.73 -15.65 9.70
CA ASN A 419 11.55 -16.78 10.06
C ASN A 419 12.77 -16.95 9.15
N TYR A 420 12.60 -16.77 7.84
CA TYR A 420 13.69 -16.90 6.87
C TYR A 420 14.74 -15.81 7.05
N PHE A 421 14.31 -14.59 7.33
CA PHE A 421 15.16 -13.40 7.44
C PHE A 421 15.45 -12.98 8.89
N TYR A 422 15.29 -13.88 9.86
CA TYR A 422 15.36 -13.53 11.29
C TYR A 422 16.67 -12.82 11.67
N ASN A 423 17.81 -13.35 11.22
CA ASN A 423 19.12 -12.80 11.53
C ASN A 423 19.34 -11.44 10.84
N ASP A 424 18.92 -11.28 9.58
CA ASP A 424 19.03 -10.00 8.88
C ASP A 424 18.20 -8.91 9.60
N LEU A 425 16.96 -9.23 9.99
CA LEU A 425 16.11 -8.34 10.77
C LEU A 425 16.73 -7.98 12.13
N LYS A 426 17.41 -8.94 12.78
CA LYS A 426 18.14 -8.71 14.03
C LYS A 426 19.23 -7.66 13.86
N GLU A 427 20.00 -7.74 12.78
CA GLU A 427 21.07 -6.78 12.46
C GLU A 427 20.52 -5.40 12.09
N LYS A 428 19.41 -5.34 11.34
CA LYS A 428 18.72 -4.09 10.97
C LYS A 428 18.20 -3.28 12.18
N THR A 429 18.13 -3.87 13.38
CA THR A 429 17.83 -3.11 14.61
C THR A 429 18.93 -2.10 14.99
N LEU A 430 20.14 -2.24 14.40
CA LEU A 430 21.33 -1.44 14.71
C LEU A 430 21.73 -1.49 16.19
N HIS A 431 21.32 -2.53 16.90
CA HIS A 431 21.59 -2.69 18.33
C HIS A 431 23.09 -2.74 18.67
N LYS A 432 23.96 -3.08 17.73
CA LYS A 432 25.42 -3.05 17.90
C LYS A 432 26.01 -1.63 17.98
N LEU A 433 25.27 -0.60 17.55
CA LEU A 433 25.69 0.81 17.61
C LEU A 433 25.38 1.49 18.96
N ALA A 434 24.86 0.75 19.94
CA ALA A 434 24.38 1.36 21.17
C ALA A 434 25.50 1.68 22.15
N ARG A 435 25.42 2.87 22.74
CA ARG A 435 26.23 3.26 23.88
C ARG A 435 25.81 2.49 25.14
N LYS A 436 26.53 2.72 26.24
CA LYS A 436 26.20 2.18 27.58
C LYS A 436 24.78 2.51 28.04
N ASP A 437 24.18 3.62 27.61
CA ASP A 437 22.81 4.00 27.94
C ASP A 437 21.74 3.46 26.97
N GLY A 438 22.15 2.69 25.97
CA GLY A 438 21.28 2.06 24.97
C GLY A 438 20.99 2.93 23.75
N LEU A 439 21.27 4.24 23.77
CA LEU A 439 21.05 5.11 22.62
C LEU A 439 22.10 4.83 21.53
N ILE A 440 21.68 4.92 20.26
CA ILE A 440 22.55 4.70 19.09
C ILE A 440 22.96 6.01 18.43
N SER A 441 24.12 5.99 17.80
CA SER A 441 24.65 7.07 16.97
C SER A 441 25.52 6.52 15.85
N THR A 442 25.35 7.08 14.66
CA THR A 442 26.16 6.78 13.47
C THR A 442 27.51 7.50 13.46
N LYS A 443 27.76 8.39 14.44
CA LYS A 443 28.95 9.25 14.54
C LYS A 443 29.92 8.85 15.66
N THR A 444 29.68 7.73 16.33
CA THR A 444 30.52 7.24 17.46
C THR A 444 31.75 6.45 17.03
N GLY A 445 31.96 6.26 15.72
CA GLY A 445 32.99 5.36 15.20
C GLY A 445 32.64 3.87 15.29
N LEU A 446 31.46 3.52 15.83
CA LEU A 446 31.02 2.13 15.96
C LEU A 446 30.54 1.52 14.64
N VAL A 447 30.37 2.30 13.57
CA VAL A 447 29.95 1.79 12.25
C VAL A 447 31.16 1.15 11.57
N THR A 448 31.33 -0.16 11.74
CA THR A 448 32.38 -0.95 11.11
C THR A 448 31.92 -1.53 9.77
N LYS A 449 32.87 -1.97 8.92
CA LYS A 449 32.56 -2.70 7.67
C LYS A 449 31.71 -3.95 7.93
N GLU A 450 31.93 -4.63 9.05
CA GLU A 450 31.10 -5.77 9.47
C GLU A 450 29.64 -5.36 9.67
N ILE A 451 29.38 -4.22 10.33
CA ILE A 451 28.01 -3.70 10.51
C ILE A 451 27.39 -3.29 9.17
N LEU A 452 28.17 -2.64 8.29
CA LEU A 452 27.68 -2.26 6.96
C LEU A 452 27.24 -3.50 6.16
N ASN A 453 28.05 -4.57 6.19
CA ASN A 453 27.74 -5.84 5.54
C ASN A 453 26.53 -6.54 6.19
N ALA A 454 26.46 -6.55 7.53
CA ALA A 454 25.39 -7.20 8.28
C ALA A 454 24.00 -6.59 8.02
N VAL A 455 23.94 -5.31 7.63
CA VAL A 455 22.68 -4.66 7.22
C VAL A 455 22.49 -4.61 5.71
N HIS A 456 23.38 -5.23 4.93
CA HIS A 456 23.35 -5.23 3.46
C HIS A 456 23.44 -3.83 2.85
N LEU A 457 24.24 -2.93 3.44
CA LEU A 457 24.57 -1.67 2.77
C LEU A 457 25.52 -1.98 1.62
N SER A 458 25.08 -1.71 0.38
CA SER A 458 25.89 -2.07 -0.79
C SER A 458 27.21 -1.30 -0.84
N GLU A 459 28.25 -1.95 -1.38
CA GLU A 459 29.55 -1.32 -1.62
C GLU A 459 29.46 -0.05 -2.46
N ILE A 460 28.48 -0.01 -3.36
CA ILE A 460 28.22 1.16 -4.19
C ILE A 460 27.63 2.31 -3.36
N GLU A 461 26.73 2.03 -2.40
CA GLU A 461 26.21 3.09 -1.52
C GLU A 461 27.32 3.72 -0.67
N TYR A 462 28.22 2.89 -0.11
CA TYR A 462 29.23 3.39 0.81
C TYR A 462 30.44 4.02 0.10
N SER A 463 30.88 3.47 -1.04
CA SER A 463 32.01 4.02 -1.82
C SER A 463 31.74 5.45 -2.33
N ARG A 464 30.48 5.76 -2.64
CA ARG A 464 30.05 7.12 -3.02
C ARG A 464 30.24 8.18 -1.95
N GLN A 465 30.40 7.77 -0.70
CA GLN A 465 30.68 8.74 0.36
C GLN A 465 32.07 9.35 0.22
N LYS A 466 32.98 8.71 -0.54
CA LYS A 466 34.39 9.12 -0.71
C LYS A 466 35.06 9.37 0.65
N LYS A 467 34.81 8.47 1.59
CA LYS A 467 35.35 8.50 2.96
C LYS A 467 36.10 7.20 3.21
N GLU A 468 37.22 7.31 3.92
CA GLU A 468 37.97 6.16 4.43
C GLU A 468 37.09 5.25 5.30
N ASN A 469 36.23 5.86 6.14
CA ASN A 469 35.25 5.18 6.98
C ASN A 469 33.82 5.63 6.59
N PRO A 470 33.15 4.91 5.68
CA PRO A 470 31.76 5.17 5.34
C PRO A 470 30.81 4.93 6.52
N THR A 471 29.71 5.69 6.58
CA THR A 471 28.73 5.58 7.67
C THR A 471 27.31 5.83 7.17
N PHE A 472 26.30 5.56 8.00
CA PHE A 472 24.91 5.91 7.71
C PHE A 472 24.67 7.41 7.86
N ARG A 473 23.56 7.90 7.30
CA ARG A 473 23.09 9.27 7.46
C ARG A 473 21.71 9.25 8.09
N ASP A 474 21.44 10.23 8.94
CA ASP A 474 20.12 10.37 9.55
C ASP A 474 19.25 11.22 8.61
N LEU A 475 18.11 10.69 8.16
CA LEU A 475 17.22 11.40 7.23
C LEU A 475 16.29 12.37 7.97
N VAL A 476 15.56 11.86 8.97
CA VAL A 476 14.48 12.55 9.71
C VAL A 476 13.27 12.89 8.83
N ASP A 477 13.49 13.63 7.74
CA ASP A 477 12.52 13.95 6.71
C ASP A 477 13.21 14.42 5.43
N TRP A 478 12.46 14.53 4.34
CA TRP A 478 12.95 14.96 3.04
C TRP A 478 12.06 16.00 2.37
N PRO A 479 12.63 17.05 1.74
CA PRO A 479 14.05 17.38 1.65
C PRO A 479 14.65 17.91 2.96
N GLN A 480 15.93 17.62 3.18
CA GLN A 480 16.70 18.26 4.26
C GLN A 480 17.07 19.70 3.89
N LYS A 481 17.30 20.54 4.89
CA LYS A 481 17.86 21.88 4.73
C LYS A 481 19.26 21.81 4.12
N ASN A 482 19.53 22.59 3.08
CA ASN A 482 20.88 22.66 2.49
C ASN A 482 21.20 24.08 2.01
N LEU A 483 21.48 24.98 2.95
CA LEU A 483 21.78 26.38 2.63
C LEU A 483 23.13 26.56 1.91
N ASN A 484 24.03 25.59 2.01
CA ASN A 484 25.39 25.65 1.50
C ASN A 484 25.61 24.78 0.27
N ALA A 485 24.54 24.32 -0.40
CA ALA A 485 24.71 23.61 -1.66
C ALA A 485 25.43 24.50 -2.68
N ASN A 486 26.03 23.92 -3.72
CA ASN A 486 26.53 24.71 -4.84
C ASN A 486 25.36 25.49 -5.47
N LYS A 487 25.59 26.73 -5.92
CA LYS A 487 24.55 27.59 -6.54
C LYS A 487 23.80 26.93 -7.70
N GLU A 488 24.48 26.04 -8.42
CA GLU A 488 23.94 25.26 -9.54
C GLU A 488 23.12 24.04 -9.11
N SER A 489 23.20 23.66 -7.83
CA SER A 489 22.41 22.55 -7.29
C SER A 489 20.98 22.99 -7.04
N TRP A 490 20.02 22.11 -7.38
CA TRP A 490 18.62 22.28 -6.99
C TRP A 490 18.44 22.44 -5.46
N GLN A 491 19.42 22.00 -4.68
CA GLN A 491 19.42 22.10 -3.22
C GLN A 491 19.85 23.48 -2.71
N TYR A 492 20.30 24.39 -3.57
CA TYR A 492 20.78 25.70 -3.14
C TYR A 492 19.69 26.52 -2.46
N GLY A 493 19.95 26.95 -1.23
CA GLY A 493 19.05 27.82 -0.47
C GLY A 493 17.76 27.15 0.02
N ILE A 494 17.61 25.82 -0.12
CA ILE A 494 16.40 25.13 0.36
C ILE A 494 16.35 25.13 1.89
N LYS A 495 15.22 25.59 2.45
CA LYS A 495 14.96 25.52 3.91
C LYS A 495 14.69 24.09 4.38
N GLY A 496 14.25 23.21 3.48
CA GLY A 496 13.90 21.82 3.79
C GLY A 496 12.56 21.69 4.52
N GLU A 497 12.18 20.45 4.77
CA GLU A 497 10.92 20.05 5.41
C GLU A 497 11.13 19.31 6.73
N THR A 498 12.29 19.55 7.35
CA THR A 498 12.69 18.94 8.63
C THR A 498 12.36 19.83 9.83
N ASP A 499 11.58 20.90 9.65
CA ASP A 499 11.29 21.89 10.72
C ASP A 499 12.58 22.42 11.37
N ASP A 500 13.58 22.78 10.56
CA ASP A 500 14.91 23.24 11.00
C ASP A 500 15.63 22.28 11.98
N PHE A 501 15.41 20.96 11.83
CA PHE A 501 15.99 19.94 12.70
C PHE A 501 17.50 20.14 12.95
N ASP A 502 17.87 20.20 14.21
CA ASP A 502 19.25 20.35 14.67
C ASP A 502 19.92 18.97 14.82
N PHE A 503 20.56 18.51 13.75
CA PHE A 503 21.21 17.20 13.70
C PHE A 503 22.41 17.10 14.66
N ARG A 504 22.23 16.34 15.73
CA ARG A 504 23.26 16.02 16.74
C ARG A 504 23.89 14.65 16.51
N ASN A 505 24.76 14.24 17.42
CA ASN A 505 25.33 12.89 17.44
C ASN A 505 24.29 11.87 17.91
N ILE A 506 23.41 12.26 18.83
CA ILE A 506 22.31 11.43 19.33
C ILE A 506 21.02 12.17 18.99
N ASN A 507 20.30 11.67 17.98
CA ASN A 507 19.07 12.29 17.50
C ASN A 507 17.84 11.57 18.08
N THR A 508 16.86 12.34 18.52
CA THR A 508 15.61 11.85 19.10
C THR A 508 14.83 10.98 18.12
N VAL A 509 14.75 11.43 16.86
CA VAL A 509 14.05 10.73 15.78
C VAL A 509 14.63 9.33 15.54
N ILE A 510 15.95 9.23 15.39
CA ILE A 510 16.64 7.96 15.16
C ILE A 510 16.46 7.01 16.35
N ASN A 511 16.58 7.53 17.57
CA ASN A 511 16.43 6.70 18.77
C ASN A 511 14.98 6.29 19.03
N ALA A 512 14.00 7.07 18.57
CA ALA A 512 12.59 6.66 18.57
C ALA A 512 12.34 5.49 17.60
N TYR A 513 12.93 5.52 16.40
CA TYR A 513 12.91 4.37 15.49
C TYR A 513 13.67 3.16 16.06
N HIS A 514 14.82 3.38 16.69
CA HIS A 514 15.58 2.31 17.34
C HIS A 514 14.78 1.64 18.47
N TYR A 515 14.10 2.42 19.31
CA TYR A 515 13.17 1.88 20.29
C TYR A 515 12.10 0.99 19.62
N GLN A 516 11.47 1.49 18.56
CA GLN A 516 10.40 0.75 17.88
C GLN A 516 10.93 -0.53 17.21
N SER A 517 12.13 -0.50 16.61
CA SER A 517 12.74 -1.68 16.00
C SER A 517 13.06 -2.75 17.05
N LEU A 518 13.57 -2.37 18.23
CA LEU A 518 13.79 -3.29 19.35
C LEU A 518 12.47 -3.89 19.87
N VAL A 519 11.40 -3.08 19.98
CA VAL A 519 10.07 -3.57 20.38
C VAL A 519 9.55 -4.61 19.39
N ILE A 520 9.67 -4.35 18.10
CA ILE A 520 9.24 -5.28 17.06
C ILE A 520 10.10 -6.53 17.06
N MET A 521 11.42 -6.41 17.16
CA MET A 521 12.31 -7.55 17.19
C MET A 521 12.03 -8.46 18.39
N SER A 522 11.71 -7.89 19.55
CA SER A 522 11.23 -8.63 20.71
C SER A 522 9.95 -9.43 20.39
N LYS A 523 8.97 -8.81 19.72
CA LYS A 523 7.74 -9.50 19.29
C LYS A 523 8.02 -10.63 18.30
N ILE A 524 8.86 -10.38 17.28
CA ILE A 524 9.26 -11.38 16.28
C ILE A 524 9.93 -12.57 16.97
N SER A 525 10.89 -12.29 17.86
CA SER A 525 11.60 -13.33 18.62
C SER A 525 10.64 -14.18 19.45
N LYS A 526 9.65 -13.55 20.11
CA LYS A 526 8.65 -14.25 20.89
C LYS A 526 7.79 -15.19 20.05
N ILE A 527 7.28 -14.73 18.89
CA ILE A 527 6.39 -15.56 18.05
C ILE A 527 7.13 -16.69 17.33
N LEU A 528 8.44 -16.56 17.14
CA LEU A 528 9.29 -17.59 16.53
C LEU A 528 9.95 -18.53 17.57
N GLY A 529 9.77 -18.27 18.86
CA GLY A 529 10.31 -19.12 19.94
C GLY A 529 11.74 -18.80 20.40
N TYR A 530 12.35 -17.72 19.92
CA TYR A 530 13.67 -17.25 20.35
C TYR A 530 13.57 -16.47 21.68
N LEU A 531 13.41 -17.17 22.80
CA LEU A 531 13.11 -16.55 24.10
C LEU A 531 14.25 -15.67 24.65
N ASP A 532 15.51 -16.06 24.48
CA ASP A 532 16.66 -15.25 24.92
C ASP A 532 16.69 -13.90 24.20
N ASP A 533 16.52 -13.92 22.88
CA ASP A 533 16.42 -12.70 22.07
C ASP A 533 15.17 -11.88 22.44
N TYR A 534 14.04 -12.53 22.74
CA TYR A 534 12.85 -11.83 23.24
C TYR A 534 13.16 -11.01 24.50
N TYR A 535 13.80 -11.61 25.51
CA TYR A 535 14.16 -10.92 26.76
C TYR A 535 15.24 -9.86 26.54
N PHE A 536 16.25 -10.17 25.73
CA PHE A 536 17.31 -9.23 25.35
C PHE A 536 16.75 -7.96 24.70
N PHE A 537 15.95 -8.10 23.64
CA PHE A 537 15.39 -6.96 22.93
C PHE A 537 14.35 -6.21 23.76
N LYS A 538 13.56 -6.91 24.59
CA LYS A 538 12.63 -6.28 25.53
C LYS A 538 13.34 -5.40 26.55
N TYR A 539 14.42 -5.91 27.16
CA TYR A 539 15.23 -5.15 28.11
C TYR A 539 15.84 -3.92 27.44
N ARG A 540 16.43 -4.09 26.26
CA ARG A 540 17.02 -2.98 25.50
C ARG A 540 16.02 -1.91 25.12
N ALA A 541 14.82 -2.29 24.65
CA ALA A 541 13.75 -1.34 24.35
C ALA A 541 13.37 -0.52 25.59
N SER A 542 13.22 -1.17 26.75
CA SER A 542 12.94 -0.47 28.02
C SER A 542 14.05 0.53 28.39
N LYS A 543 15.31 0.10 28.27
CA LYS A 543 16.48 0.96 28.53
C LYS A 543 16.52 2.18 27.61
N VAL A 544 16.30 1.99 26.30
CA VAL A 544 16.25 3.08 25.30
C VAL A 544 15.13 4.06 25.63
N LYS A 545 13.91 3.58 25.93
CA LYS A 545 12.78 4.43 26.30
C LYS A 545 13.11 5.31 27.52
N ASN A 546 13.73 4.72 28.55
CA ASN A 546 14.14 5.45 29.74
C ASN A 546 15.20 6.51 29.43
N SER A 547 16.20 6.17 28.61
CA SER A 547 17.27 7.10 28.21
C SER A 547 16.74 8.25 27.35
N ILE A 548 15.84 7.99 26.40
CA ILE A 548 15.15 9.03 25.61
C ILE A 548 14.43 10.00 26.55
N ASN A 549 13.60 9.48 27.47
CA ASN A 549 12.83 10.32 28.40
C ASN A 549 13.72 11.13 29.35
N LYS A 550 14.84 10.56 29.80
CA LYS A 550 15.77 11.23 30.72
C LYS A 550 16.60 12.32 30.05
N LYS A 551 17.06 12.09 28.82
CA LYS A 551 18.08 12.93 28.17
C LYS A 551 17.54 13.86 27.10
N LEU A 552 16.44 13.49 26.46
CA LEU A 552 15.95 14.17 25.25
C LEU A 552 14.67 14.96 25.49
N ILE A 553 14.17 15.01 26.72
CA ILE A 553 13.12 15.94 27.13
C ILE A 553 13.78 17.19 27.73
N ASN A 554 13.46 18.37 27.21
CA ASN A 554 13.84 19.62 27.84
C ASN A 554 13.06 19.77 29.17
N PRO A 555 13.74 19.90 30.32
CA PRO A 555 13.06 19.92 31.62
C PRO A 555 12.19 21.18 31.83
N LYS A 556 12.49 22.29 31.15
CA LYS A 556 11.72 23.53 31.25
C LYS A 556 10.43 23.48 30.42
N SER A 557 10.55 23.15 29.13
CA SER A 557 9.38 23.12 28.23
C SER A 557 8.57 21.83 28.36
N GLY A 558 9.20 20.72 28.76
CA GLY A 558 8.59 19.40 28.76
C GLY A 558 8.45 18.76 27.36
N LEU A 559 9.06 19.36 26.35
CA LEU A 559 9.07 18.89 24.96
C LEU A 559 10.34 18.10 24.65
N TYR A 560 10.30 17.26 23.62
CA TYR A 560 11.51 16.64 23.11
C TYR A 560 12.36 17.63 22.34
N ILE A 561 13.67 17.64 22.61
CA ILE A 561 14.67 18.32 21.78
C ILE A 561 15.08 17.44 20.62
N ASP A 562 15.69 18.02 19.59
CA ASP A 562 16.07 17.27 18.38
C ASP A 562 17.13 16.20 18.63
N GLY A 563 18.03 16.47 19.59
CA GLY A 563 19.06 15.54 20.00
C GLY A 563 19.80 16.00 21.26
N GLU A 564 20.65 15.14 21.81
CA GLU A 564 21.44 15.42 23.03
C GLU A 564 22.27 16.70 22.81
N GLY A 565 22.02 17.73 23.64
CA GLY A 565 22.66 19.04 23.55
C GLY A 565 21.98 20.07 22.64
N SER A 566 20.88 19.71 21.96
CA SER A 566 20.09 20.67 21.19
C SER A 566 19.26 21.60 22.08
N ILE A 567 19.09 22.84 21.64
CA ILE A 567 18.13 23.80 22.22
C ILE A 567 16.83 23.89 21.40
N HIS A 568 16.76 23.21 20.25
CA HIS A 568 15.62 23.21 19.35
C HIS A 568 14.72 21.99 19.59
N SER A 569 13.42 22.16 19.36
CA SER A 569 12.40 21.11 19.38
C SER A 569 11.67 21.16 18.04
N SER A 570 11.82 20.11 17.24
CA SER A 570 11.10 19.97 15.97
C SER A 570 9.78 19.22 16.13
N LEU A 571 8.92 19.37 15.14
CA LEU A 571 7.72 18.57 14.95
C LEU A 571 8.04 17.06 14.99
N HIS A 572 9.08 16.61 14.27
CA HIS A 572 9.49 15.19 14.14
C HIS A 572 9.99 14.58 15.45
N ALA A 573 10.77 15.35 16.22
CA ALA A 573 11.25 14.94 17.53
C ALA A 573 10.12 14.70 18.53
N ASN A 574 8.93 15.25 18.27
CA ASN A 574 7.79 15.19 19.16
C ASN A 574 6.68 14.22 18.68
N PHE A 575 6.38 14.14 17.37
CA PHE A 575 5.37 13.18 16.90
C PHE A 575 5.87 11.74 16.87
N LEU A 576 7.17 11.46 16.70
CA LEU A 576 7.67 10.07 16.69
C LEU A 576 7.61 9.42 18.09
N PRO A 577 8.06 10.09 19.17
CA PRO A 577 7.82 9.60 20.53
C PRO A 577 6.33 9.42 20.85
N LEU A 578 5.46 10.29 20.33
CA LEU A 578 4.01 10.16 20.47
C LEU A 578 3.50 8.90 19.75
N LYS A 579 3.86 8.72 18.47
CA LYS A 579 3.49 7.57 17.63
C LYS A 579 3.89 6.22 18.24
N PHE A 580 5.05 6.17 18.89
CA PHE A 580 5.62 4.94 19.46
C PHE A 580 5.32 4.76 20.96
N GLY A 581 4.56 5.66 21.59
CA GLY A 581 4.16 5.52 22.99
C GLY A 581 5.34 5.65 23.97
N ILE A 582 6.30 6.51 23.65
CA ILE A 582 7.49 6.78 24.48
C ILE A 582 7.16 7.82 25.57
N ILE A 583 6.28 8.78 25.25
CA ILE A 583 6.00 9.98 26.05
C ILE A 583 5.46 9.65 27.45
N PRO A 584 6.06 10.19 28.52
CA PRO A 584 5.50 10.13 29.87
C PRO A 584 4.15 10.85 29.96
N LYS A 585 3.20 10.32 30.74
CA LYS A 585 1.84 10.89 30.90
C LYS A 585 1.87 12.41 31.23
N LYS A 586 2.78 12.84 32.11
CA LYS A 586 2.93 14.25 32.53
C LYS A 586 3.37 15.21 31.40
N ASN A 587 3.93 14.69 30.31
CA ASN A 587 4.42 15.47 29.17
C ASN A 587 3.44 15.47 27.99
N LEU A 588 2.44 14.57 28.00
CA LEU A 588 1.61 14.24 26.85
C LEU A 588 0.85 15.47 26.30
N GLU A 589 0.15 16.20 27.16
CA GLU A 589 -0.63 17.38 26.75
C GLU A 589 0.25 18.47 26.14
N LYS A 590 1.41 18.75 26.74
CA LYS A 590 2.36 19.75 26.23
C LYS A 590 2.88 19.37 24.85
N VAL A 591 3.24 18.10 24.64
CA VAL A 591 3.72 17.61 23.35
C VAL A 591 2.61 17.65 22.29
N ILE A 592 1.38 17.24 22.62
CA ILE A 592 0.24 17.34 21.69
C ILE A 592 -0.05 18.80 21.32
N ALA A 593 -0.06 19.71 22.30
CA ALA A 593 -0.26 21.13 22.05
C ALA A 593 0.83 21.72 21.13
N PHE A 594 2.09 21.31 21.34
CA PHE A 594 3.20 21.72 20.49
C PHE A 594 3.06 21.19 19.05
N ILE A 595 2.70 19.92 18.87
CA ILE A 595 2.42 19.33 17.55
C ILE A 595 1.31 20.11 16.84
N LYS A 596 0.20 20.41 17.55
CA LYS A 596 -0.91 21.20 16.98
C LYS A 596 -0.48 22.62 16.56
N LYS A 597 0.43 23.23 17.31
CA LYS A 597 0.99 24.55 16.97
C LYS A 597 1.85 24.51 15.70
N LYS A 598 2.59 23.43 15.47
CA LYS A 598 3.50 23.27 14.33
C LYS A 598 2.82 22.91 13.01
N GLY A 599 1.59 22.38 13.04
CA GLY A 599 0.87 22.02 11.81
C GLY A 599 1.58 20.93 11.01
N MET A 600 1.56 21.04 9.68
CA MET A 600 2.24 20.12 8.75
C MET A 600 3.63 20.64 8.35
N SER A 601 4.44 21.07 9.32
CA SER A 601 5.85 21.44 9.11
C SER A 601 6.76 20.22 8.88
N CYS A 602 6.30 19.30 8.03
CA CYS A 602 6.95 18.06 7.62
C CYS A 602 6.57 17.80 6.15
N SER A 603 7.28 16.91 5.47
CA SER A 603 6.95 16.50 4.11
C SER A 603 5.69 15.61 4.05
N PRO A 604 5.20 15.23 2.85
CA PRO A 604 4.18 14.19 2.71
C PRO A 604 4.58 12.85 3.35
N TYR A 605 5.88 12.48 3.29
CA TYR A 605 6.41 11.31 4.00
C TYR A 605 6.28 11.49 5.52
N GLY A 606 6.76 12.59 6.07
CA GLY A 606 6.64 12.90 7.50
C GLY A 606 5.18 12.96 7.98
N ALA A 607 4.27 13.41 7.11
CA ALA A 607 2.85 13.50 7.41
C ALA A 607 2.24 12.14 7.74
N GLN A 608 2.62 11.05 7.06
CA GLN A 608 2.19 9.68 7.44
C GLN A 608 2.42 9.41 8.95
N HIS A 609 3.56 9.84 9.48
CA HIS A 609 3.94 9.61 10.87
C HIS A 609 3.21 10.57 11.82
N LEU A 610 3.02 11.83 11.42
CA LEU A 610 2.20 12.79 12.14
C LEU A 610 0.76 12.29 12.32
N PHE A 611 0.12 11.82 11.24
CA PHE A 611 -1.24 11.30 11.27
C PHE A 611 -1.37 10.03 12.12
N ASP A 612 -0.41 9.10 12.01
CA ASP A 612 -0.36 7.95 12.91
C ASP A 612 -0.26 8.37 14.38
N ALA A 613 0.49 9.42 14.70
CA ALA A 613 0.61 9.94 16.06
C ALA A 613 -0.70 10.57 16.56
N LEU A 614 -1.28 11.47 15.76
CA LEU A 614 -2.51 12.19 16.10
C LEU A 614 -3.68 11.22 16.36
N TYR A 615 -3.96 10.30 15.45
CA TYR A 615 -5.07 9.36 15.60
C TYR A 615 -4.84 8.29 16.66
N LYS A 616 -3.59 7.87 16.93
CA LYS A 616 -3.29 7.02 18.09
C LYS A 616 -3.50 7.73 19.42
N SER A 617 -3.31 9.05 19.44
CA SER A 617 -3.55 9.92 20.61
C SER A 617 -4.95 10.56 20.62
N GLU A 618 -5.87 10.01 19.82
CA GLU A 618 -7.30 10.39 19.80
C GLU A 618 -7.55 11.86 19.42
N GLN A 619 -6.63 12.47 18.67
CA GLN A 619 -6.74 13.86 18.20
C GLN A 619 -7.46 13.95 16.85
N SER A 620 -8.61 13.28 16.73
CA SER A 620 -9.32 13.07 15.46
C SER A 620 -9.82 14.35 14.79
N GLU A 621 -10.34 15.30 15.57
CA GLU A 621 -10.75 16.65 15.09
C GLU A 621 -9.60 17.36 14.37
N TYR A 622 -8.43 17.42 15.02
CA TYR A 622 -7.28 18.11 14.46
C TYR A 622 -6.68 17.33 13.27
N GLY A 623 -6.65 16.00 13.35
CA GLY A 623 -6.27 15.15 12.23
C GLY A 623 -7.15 15.43 11.00
N LEU A 624 -8.47 15.39 11.16
CA LEU A 624 -9.40 15.65 10.05
C LEU A 624 -9.22 17.05 9.47
N LYS A 625 -9.03 18.06 10.32
CA LYS A 625 -8.72 19.44 9.89
C LYS A 625 -7.46 19.53 9.04
N LEU A 626 -6.38 18.84 9.41
CA LEU A 626 -5.15 18.82 8.60
C LEU A 626 -5.35 18.09 7.28
N LEU A 627 -5.97 16.90 7.32
CA LEU A 627 -6.17 16.05 6.14
C LEU A 627 -7.01 16.74 5.07
N THR A 628 -8.00 17.54 5.49
CA THR A 628 -8.92 18.28 4.62
C THR A 628 -8.54 19.76 4.41
N SER A 629 -7.36 20.15 4.88
CA SER A 629 -6.86 21.52 4.69
C SER A 629 -6.62 21.84 3.21
N LYS A 630 -6.65 23.13 2.88
CA LYS A 630 -6.43 23.66 1.52
C LYS A 630 -5.19 24.56 1.41
N GLY A 631 -4.31 24.50 2.41
CA GLY A 631 -3.06 25.26 2.41
C GLY A 631 -2.04 24.65 1.44
N ASP A 632 -0.95 25.37 1.20
CA ASP A 632 0.17 24.91 0.36
C ASP A 632 0.80 23.58 0.80
N ARG A 633 0.72 23.25 2.09
CA ARG A 633 1.10 21.95 2.68
C ARG A 633 -0.11 21.04 2.80
N SER A 634 -0.80 20.77 1.69
CA SER A 634 -1.97 19.89 1.69
C SER A 634 -2.09 19.09 0.40
N TRP A 635 -2.77 17.94 0.48
CA TRP A 635 -3.12 17.17 -0.70
C TRP A 635 -4.22 17.83 -1.53
N ALA A 636 -5.08 18.66 -0.92
CA ALA A 636 -6.10 19.42 -1.66
C ALA A 636 -5.44 20.42 -2.62
N HIS A 637 -4.34 21.05 -2.22
CA HIS A 637 -3.52 21.91 -3.07
C HIS A 637 -3.03 21.17 -4.33
N TRP A 638 -2.58 19.92 -4.18
CA TRP A 638 -2.17 19.10 -5.34
C TRP A 638 -3.29 18.91 -6.36
N ILE A 639 -4.50 18.60 -5.88
CA ILE A 639 -5.63 18.29 -6.74
C ILE A 639 -6.20 19.55 -7.38
N TYR A 640 -6.45 20.59 -6.57
CA TYR A 640 -7.25 21.74 -7.00
C TYR A 640 -6.42 22.89 -7.56
N ASP A 641 -5.17 23.06 -7.11
CA ASP A 641 -4.32 24.18 -7.54
C ASP A 641 -3.27 23.73 -8.56
N LEU A 642 -2.62 22.57 -8.33
CA LEU A 642 -1.61 22.02 -9.26
C LEU A 642 -2.23 21.16 -10.37
N GLY A 643 -3.46 20.66 -10.19
CA GLY A 643 -4.13 19.80 -11.17
C GLY A 643 -3.58 18.37 -11.25
N ALA A 644 -2.85 17.94 -10.22
CA ALA A 644 -2.23 16.63 -10.13
C ALA A 644 -3.28 15.51 -10.04
N THR A 645 -2.97 14.39 -10.68
CA THR A 645 -3.82 13.18 -10.68
C THR A 645 -3.12 11.95 -10.12
N MET A 646 -1.86 12.13 -9.72
CA MET A 646 -1.05 11.21 -8.91
C MET A 646 -0.43 12.01 -7.76
N THR A 647 -0.01 11.33 -6.70
CA THR A 647 0.61 11.96 -5.54
C THR A 647 2.02 12.49 -5.85
N LEU A 648 2.44 13.55 -5.16
CA LEU A 648 3.69 14.26 -5.44
C LEU A 648 4.77 13.93 -4.39
N GLU A 649 6.02 14.23 -4.73
CA GLU A 649 7.16 14.02 -3.83
C GLU A 649 7.22 15.04 -2.69
N ALA A 650 6.82 16.28 -2.92
CA ALA A 650 6.79 17.33 -1.91
C ALA A 650 5.49 18.13 -2.01
N TRP A 651 5.22 18.98 -1.02
CA TRP A 651 3.97 19.73 -1.00
C TRP A 651 3.84 20.73 -2.16
N ASP A 652 4.94 21.38 -2.53
CA ASP A 652 4.97 22.38 -3.58
C ASP A 652 6.41 22.59 -4.08
N PHE A 653 6.57 23.13 -5.30
CA PHE A 653 7.87 23.44 -5.88
C PHE A 653 8.70 24.40 -5.04
N LYS A 654 8.08 25.26 -4.22
CA LYS A 654 8.82 26.15 -3.32
C LYS A 654 9.56 25.42 -2.19
N PHE A 655 9.10 24.22 -1.82
CA PHE A 655 9.76 23.38 -0.81
C PHE A 655 10.79 22.45 -1.46
N LYS A 656 10.48 21.98 -2.67
CA LYS A 656 11.38 21.14 -3.47
C LYS A 656 11.28 21.48 -4.96
N PRO A 657 12.17 22.36 -5.49
CA PRO A 657 12.08 22.83 -6.88
C PRO A 657 12.22 21.74 -7.94
N ASN A 658 12.82 20.60 -7.59
CA ASN A 658 12.98 19.46 -8.48
C ASN A 658 12.05 18.27 -8.16
N MET A 659 10.90 18.49 -7.51
CA MET A 659 9.96 17.41 -7.24
C MET A 659 9.44 16.72 -8.51
N ASP A 660 9.04 15.46 -8.39
CA ASP A 660 8.25 14.76 -9.42
C ASP A 660 6.75 14.73 -9.07
N TRP A 661 5.92 14.39 -10.06
CA TRP A 661 4.45 14.37 -9.96
C TRP A 661 3.84 12.97 -9.89
N ASN A 662 4.63 11.98 -9.48
CA ASN A 662 4.26 10.57 -9.52
C ASN A 662 4.92 9.76 -8.39
N HIS A 663 4.94 10.32 -7.18
CA HIS A 663 5.66 9.77 -6.02
C HIS A 663 4.76 8.97 -5.07
N ALA A 664 5.15 7.74 -4.74
CA ALA A 664 4.33 6.79 -3.99
C ALA A 664 4.09 7.20 -2.53
N TRP A 665 5.06 7.86 -1.88
CA TRP A 665 4.95 8.23 -0.47
C TRP A 665 3.89 9.29 -0.16
N GLY A 666 3.35 9.95 -1.20
CA GLY A 666 2.31 10.97 -1.02
C GLY A 666 0.94 10.34 -0.85
N SER A 667 0.84 9.01 -0.96
CA SER A 667 -0.41 8.24 -0.90
C SER A 667 -0.94 7.97 0.52
N ALA A 668 -0.33 8.57 1.56
CA ALA A 668 -0.73 8.41 2.95
C ALA A 668 -2.25 8.58 3.22
N PRO A 669 -3.01 9.50 2.56
CA PRO A 669 -4.43 9.67 2.84
C PRO A 669 -5.25 8.39 2.71
N GLY A 670 -4.93 7.51 1.75
CA GLY A 670 -5.67 6.26 1.57
C GLY A 670 -5.65 5.37 2.82
N ASN A 671 -4.48 5.15 3.42
CA ASN A 671 -4.42 4.38 4.67
C ASN A 671 -4.92 5.16 5.89
N ILE A 672 -4.76 6.49 5.93
CA ILE A 672 -5.29 7.30 7.04
C ILE A 672 -6.82 7.21 7.09
N ILE A 673 -7.47 7.29 5.92
CA ILE A 673 -8.92 7.15 5.79
C ILE A 673 -9.38 5.76 6.27
N ALA A 674 -8.80 4.68 5.75
CA ALA A 674 -9.23 3.33 6.11
C ALA A 674 -8.89 2.94 7.55
N ASN A 675 -7.64 3.19 7.97
CA ASN A 675 -7.09 2.61 9.20
C ASN A 675 -7.37 3.47 10.45
N HIS A 676 -7.56 4.78 10.26
CA HIS A 676 -7.74 5.73 11.37
C HIS A 676 -9.12 6.38 11.38
N ILE A 677 -9.57 6.96 10.27
CA ILE A 677 -10.90 7.60 10.21
C ILE A 677 -12.00 6.54 10.30
N MET A 678 -11.95 5.52 9.43
CA MET A 678 -12.85 4.37 9.48
C MET A 678 -12.41 3.34 10.51
N GLY A 679 -11.11 3.31 10.83
CA GLY A 679 -10.63 2.67 12.05
C GLY A 679 -10.37 1.17 11.98
N ILE A 680 -10.17 0.61 10.79
CA ILE A 680 -9.98 -0.83 10.57
C ILE A 680 -8.50 -1.20 10.68
N GLN A 681 -8.13 -2.03 11.67
CA GLN A 681 -6.75 -2.53 11.82
C GLN A 681 -6.71 -3.93 12.44
N PRO A 682 -5.78 -4.82 12.06
CA PRO A 682 -5.65 -6.13 12.72
C PRO A 682 -5.12 -5.99 14.16
N ILE A 683 -5.81 -6.60 15.13
CA ILE A 683 -5.31 -6.79 16.51
C ILE A 683 -4.50 -8.08 16.59
N LYS A 684 -5.02 -9.15 15.97
CA LYS A 684 -4.32 -10.40 15.78
C LYS A 684 -3.92 -10.59 14.31
N PRO A 685 -2.78 -11.25 14.05
CA PRO A 685 -2.26 -11.47 12.70
C PRO A 685 -3.28 -12.14 11.77
N GLY A 686 -3.26 -11.76 10.49
CA GLY A 686 -4.16 -12.32 9.47
C GLY A 686 -5.63 -11.98 9.70
N PHE A 687 -5.92 -10.87 10.41
CA PHE A 687 -7.26 -10.44 10.81
C PHE A 687 -8.06 -11.54 11.54
N GLU A 688 -7.43 -12.38 12.35
CA GLU A 688 -8.16 -13.27 13.26
C GLU A 688 -9.07 -12.45 14.19
N ILE A 689 -8.52 -11.34 14.73
CA ILE A 689 -9.27 -10.31 15.43
C ILE A 689 -8.98 -8.95 14.78
N VAL A 690 -10.03 -8.24 14.38
CA VAL A 690 -9.96 -6.89 13.83
C VAL A 690 -10.39 -5.85 14.85
N ARG A 691 -9.70 -4.71 14.90
CA ARG A 691 -10.13 -3.50 15.58
C ARG A 691 -10.99 -2.67 14.63
N ILE A 692 -12.13 -2.22 15.11
CA ILE A 692 -12.96 -1.19 14.45
C ILE A 692 -13.04 0.00 15.44
N LYS A 693 -12.23 1.05 15.25
CA LYS A 693 -12.42 2.34 16.00
C LYS A 693 -12.59 3.52 15.05
N PRO A 694 -13.81 3.80 14.58
CA PRO A 694 -14.09 4.98 13.79
C PRO A 694 -13.73 6.24 14.59
N GLN A 695 -12.98 7.14 13.97
CA GLN A 695 -12.58 8.43 14.54
C GLN A 695 -12.97 9.54 13.56
N ILE A 696 -14.27 9.63 13.28
CA ILE A 696 -14.85 10.39 12.17
C ILE A 696 -15.17 11.85 12.50
N PHE A 697 -15.09 12.25 13.78
CA PHE A 697 -15.43 13.59 14.27
C PHE A 697 -16.82 14.07 13.75
N ASP A 698 -16.87 15.05 12.86
CA ASP A 698 -18.07 15.71 12.36
C ASP A 698 -18.52 15.25 10.96
N ILE A 699 -17.85 14.25 10.37
CA ILE A 699 -18.28 13.62 9.11
C ILE A 699 -19.68 13.04 9.32
N LYS A 700 -20.66 13.46 8.52
CA LYS A 700 -22.07 13.08 8.72
C LYS A 700 -22.38 11.69 8.21
N SER A 701 -21.71 11.28 7.13
CA SER A 701 -21.87 9.93 6.57
C SER A 701 -20.58 9.43 5.94
N ALA A 702 -20.27 8.16 6.15
CA ALA A 702 -19.13 7.51 5.52
C ALA A 702 -19.41 6.03 5.25
N LYS A 703 -18.91 5.52 4.13
CA LYS A 703 -19.01 4.12 3.72
C LYS A 703 -17.63 3.60 3.34
N LEU A 704 -17.30 2.39 3.76
CA LEU A 704 -16.06 1.69 3.43
C LEU A 704 -16.34 0.21 3.20
N ASN A 705 -15.86 -0.33 2.08
CA ASN A 705 -15.63 -1.76 1.91
C ASN A 705 -14.12 -1.99 2.00
N TYR A 706 -13.67 -2.84 2.90
CA TYR A 706 -12.26 -3.12 3.15
C TYR A 706 -11.98 -4.62 2.97
N SER A 707 -11.18 -4.96 1.96
CA SER A 707 -10.82 -6.36 1.68
C SER A 707 -9.66 -6.84 2.55
N THR A 708 -9.88 -7.90 3.31
CA THR A 708 -8.84 -8.58 4.11
C THR A 708 -8.47 -9.93 3.52
N ILE A 709 -7.46 -10.60 4.11
CA ILE A 709 -7.13 -11.97 3.73
C ILE A 709 -8.27 -12.97 4.00
N ARG A 710 -9.15 -12.68 4.97
CA ARG A 710 -10.29 -13.54 5.39
C ARG A 710 -11.63 -13.19 4.72
N GLY A 711 -11.74 -12.00 4.14
CA GLY A 711 -12.96 -11.52 3.48
C GLY A 711 -13.13 -10.01 3.59
N GLU A 712 -14.19 -9.50 2.99
CA GLU A 712 -14.53 -8.08 3.03
C GLU A 712 -15.22 -7.70 4.35
N ILE A 713 -14.78 -6.60 4.95
CA ILE A 713 -15.53 -5.86 5.98
C ILE A 713 -16.25 -4.71 5.26
N SER A 714 -17.57 -4.67 5.31
CA SER A 714 -18.34 -3.53 4.80
C SER A 714 -18.91 -2.73 5.96
N MET A 715 -18.84 -1.41 5.88
CA MET A 715 -19.20 -0.51 6.96
C MET A 715 -19.85 0.76 6.41
N SER A 716 -20.96 1.18 7.00
CA SER A 716 -21.64 2.45 6.73
C SER A 716 -21.94 3.13 8.05
N ILE A 717 -21.57 4.40 8.17
CA ILE A 717 -21.75 5.21 9.37
C ILE A 717 -22.65 6.40 9.03
N ILE A 718 -23.60 6.68 9.92
CA ILE A 718 -24.36 7.93 9.98
C ILE A 718 -24.05 8.57 11.34
N ASN A 719 -23.71 9.84 11.34
CA ASN A 719 -23.23 10.54 12.52
C ASN A 719 -23.82 11.96 12.56
N ASP A 720 -24.47 12.28 13.67
CA ASP A 720 -24.77 13.65 14.06
C ASP A 720 -23.95 13.93 15.32
N TYR A 721 -22.90 14.73 15.16
CA TYR A 721 -21.83 14.84 16.14
C TYR A 721 -22.35 15.19 17.54
N LYS A 722 -21.98 14.36 18.53
CA LYS A 722 -22.43 14.39 19.94
C LYS A 722 -23.91 14.06 20.20
N ASN A 723 -24.73 13.90 19.17
CA ASN A 723 -26.16 13.62 19.31
C ASN A 723 -26.52 12.16 18.99
N PHE A 724 -26.00 11.65 17.87
CA PHE A 724 -26.36 10.33 17.35
C PHE A 724 -25.20 9.72 16.56
N PHE A 725 -25.00 8.41 16.73
CA PHE A 725 -24.07 7.64 15.92
C PHE A 725 -24.68 6.28 15.60
N SER A 726 -24.74 5.93 14.31
CA SER A 726 -25.18 4.64 13.83
C SER A 726 -24.15 4.04 12.89
N MET A 727 -23.93 2.74 13.03
CA MET A 727 -23.00 1.98 12.22
C MET A 727 -23.62 0.66 11.80
N ASP A 728 -23.80 0.49 10.50
CA ASP A 728 -24.04 -0.79 9.87
C ASP A 728 -22.70 -1.41 9.49
N ILE A 729 -22.47 -2.64 9.93
CA ILE A 729 -21.22 -3.36 9.66
C ILE A 729 -21.48 -4.83 9.34
N ASN A 730 -20.81 -5.34 8.30
CA ASN A 730 -20.70 -6.75 8.02
C ASN A 730 -19.25 -7.20 8.27
N ILE A 731 -19.09 -8.20 9.14
CA ILE A 731 -17.79 -8.82 9.43
C ILE A 731 -17.75 -10.18 8.70
N PRO A 732 -16.70 -10.51 7.93
CA PRO A 732 -16.64 -11.77 7.19
C PRO A 732 -16.58 -12.97 8.15
N SER A 733 -16.97 -14.16 7.67
CA SER A 733 -16.89 -15.38 8.48
C SER A 733 -15.47 -15.66 8.93
N ASN A 734 -15.33 -16.37 10.06
CA ASN A 734 -14.03 -16.77 10.60
C ASN A 734 -13.14 -15.58 11.03
N MET A 735 -13.77 -14.45 11.37
CA MET A 735 -13.18 -13.23 11.93
C MET A 735 -13.99 -12.78 13.14
N GLU A 736 -13.28 -12.26 14.15
CA GLU A 736 -13.87 -11.58 15.31
C GLU A 736 -13.49 -10.09 15.29
N ALA A 737 -14.34 -9.22 15.82
CA ALA A 737 -14.08 -7.79 15.96
C ALA A 737 -14.11 -7.31 17.43
N GLU A 738 -13.22 -6.37 17.71
CA GLU A 738 -13.29 -5.47 18.87
C GLU A 738 -13.65 -4.07 18.38
N ILE A 739 -14.83 -3.61 18.77
CA ILE A 739 -15.42 -2.36 18.28
C ILE A 739 -15.37 -1.29 19.37
N TYR A 740 -14.91 -0.12 18.98
CA TYR A 740 -14.71 1.04 19.84
C TYR A 740 -15.62 2.16 19.34
N PHE A 741 -16.54 2.58 20.18
CA PHE A 741 -17.50 3.62 19.90
C PHE A 741 -17.12 4.91 20.62
N PRO A 742 -17.25 6.09 19.98
CA PRO A 742 -16.95 7.36 20.64
C PRO A 742 -17.91 7.59 21.82
N LYS A 743 -17.37 8.00 22.97
CA LYS A 743 -18.15 8.40 24.14
C LYS A 743 -18.36 9.91 24.13
N TYR A 744 -19.61 10.35 24.06
CA TYR A 744 -19.96 11.77 24.01
C TYR A 744 -20.56 12.30 25.32
N PHE A 745 -21.20 11.43 26.11
CA PHE A 745 -21.85 11.78 27.38
C PHE A 745 -21.71 10.65 28.42
N ASN A 746 -22.04 10.96 29.67
CA ASN A 746 -22.11 9.97 30.74
C ASN A 746 -23.32 9.03 30.54
N ASP A 747 -23.20 7.78 30.99
CA ASP A 747 -24.24 6.74 30.90
C ASP A 747 -24.69 6.37 29.48
N GLN A 748 -23.86 6.67 28.49
CA GLN A 748 -24.12 6.37 27.09
C GLN A 748 -24.31 4.86 26.85
N LYS A 749 -25.43 4.49 26.20
CA LYS A 749 -25.77 3.09 25.91
C LYS A 749 -25.50 2.74 24.45
N ILE A 750 -25.13 1.49 24.21
CA ILE A 750 -25.00 0.92 22.87
C ILE A 750 -26.14 -0.07 22.64
N LYS A 751 -26.85 0.09 21.52
CA LYS A 751 -27.80 -0.92 21.03
C LYS A 751 -27.19 -1.66 19.84
N MET A 752 -27.17 -2.99 19.90
CA MET A 752 -26.87 -3.87 18.77
C MET A 752 -28.15 -4.55 18.30
N ASN A 753 -28.54 -4.31 17.06
CA ASN A 753 -29.80 -4.80 16.47
C ASN A 753 -31.02 -4.51 17.36
N GLY A 754 -31.09 -3.28 17.91
CA GLY A 754 -32.16 -2.82 18.79
C GLY A 754 -32.04 -3.21 20.26
N LYS A 755 -31.16 -4.15 20.63
CA LYS A 755 -30.98 -4.60 22.02
C LYS A 755 -29.78 -3.92 22.67
N THR A 756 -29.94 -3.41 23.89
CA THR A 756 -28.83 -2.86 24.68
C THR A 756 -27.81 -3.95 24.96
N ILE A 757 -26.53 -3.63 24.84
CA ILE A 757 -25.41 -4.54 25.10
C ILE A 757 -24.43 -3.95 26.11
N ASP A 758 -23.74 -4.85 26.81
CA ASP A 758 -22.67 -4.48 27.73
C ASP A 758 -21.45 -3.98 26.98
N HIS A 759 -20.71 -3.08 27.63
CA HIS A 759 -19.48 -2.52 27.10
C HIS A 759 -18.53 -2.19 28.25
N VAL A 760 -17.24 -2.04 27.90
CA VAL A 760 -16.23 -1.54 28.83
C VAL A 760 -15.92 -0.10 28.45
N GLU A 761 -16.02 0.81 29.39
CA GLU A 761 -15.57 2.19 29.18
C GLU A 761 -14.04 2.29 29.33
N LYS A 762 -13.42 3.01 28.41
CA LYS A 762 -12.01 3.39 28.49
C LYS A 762 -11.80 4.76 27.88
N GLU A 763 -11.49 5.73 28.73
CA GLU A 763 -11.26 7.13 28.34
C GLU A 763 -12.43 7.65 27.49
N ASN A 764 -12.19 7.95 26.20
CA ASN A 764 -13.19 8.52 25.30
C ASN A 764 -13.97 7.47 24.49
N PHE A 765 -13.89 6.19 24.86
CA PHE A 765 -14.48 5.10 24.08
C PHE A 765 -15.27 4.10 24.93
N LEU A 766 -16.37 3.62 24.36
CA LEU A 766 -17.10 2.44 24.80
C LEU A 766 -16.66 1.25 23.95
N ILE A 767 -16.19 0.17 24.58
CA ILE A 767 -15.56 -0.96 23.90
C ILE A 767 -16.44 -2.18 24.00
N VAL A 768 -16.78 -2.76 22.85
CA VAL A 768 -17.50 -4.02 22.71
C VAL A 768 -16.57 -5.06 22.11
N LYS A 769 -16.34 -6.15 22.83
CA LYS A 769 -15.41 -7.24 22.44
C LYS A 769 -16.18 -8.44 21.91
N LYS A 770 -15.46 -9.33 21.21
CA LYS A 770 -15.97 -10.64 20.75
C LYS A 770 -17.18 -10.56 19.82
N ILE A 771 -17.19 -9.58 18.93
CA ILE A 771 -18.25 -9.44 17.92
C ILE A 771 -17.91 -10.35 16.74
N GLY A 772 -18.69 -11.41 16.54
CA GLY A 772 -18.47 -12.36 15.45
C GLY A 772 -18.89 -11.86 14.07
N SER A 773 -18.94 -12.77 13.10
CA SER A 773 -19.24 -12.50 11.68
C SER A 773 -20.72 -12.24 11.36
N GLY A 774 -21.00 -11.65 10.19
CA GLY A 774 -22.32 -11.30 9.68
C GLY A 774 -22.74 -9.84 9.91
N GLN A 775 -23.90 -9.45 9.37
CA GLN A 775 -24.43 -8.09 9.45
C GLN A 775 -24.89 -7.73 10.88
N LYS A 776 -24.47 -6.56 11.36
CA LYS A 776 -24.94 -5.92 12.59
C LYS A 776 -25.24 -4.45 12.35
N ASN A 777 -26.25 -3.96 13.04
CA ASN A 777 -26.54 -2.53 13.17
C ASN A 777 -26.27 -2.11 14.61
N PHE A 778 -25.47 -1.06 14.79
CA PHE A 778 -25.17 -0.45 16.07
C PHE A 778 -25.73 0.95 16.11
N ASN A 779 -26.31 1.35 17.24
CA ASN A 779 -26.74 2.72 17.45
C ASN A 779 -26.36 3.20 18.85
N ILE A 780 -26.03 4.48 18.91
CA ILE A 780 -25.70 5.24 20.09
C ILE A 780 -26.57 6.48 20.08
N PHE A 781 -27.25 6.70 21.19
CA PHE A 781 -28.13 7.83 21.40
C PHE A 781 -27.89 8.38 22.79
N ARG A 782 -28.23 9.65 22.97
CA ARG A 782 -28.32 10.28 24.30
C ARG A 782 -29.29 9.54 25.22
#